data_AF-A0A7V1N8T5-F1
#
_entry.id   AF-A0A7V1N8T5-F1
#
_cell.length_a   1.000
_cell.length_b   1.000
_cell.length_c   1.000
_cell.angle_alpha   90.00
_cell.angle_beta   90.00
_cell.angle_gamma   90.00
#
_symmetry.space_group_name_H-M   'P 1'
#
loop_
_entity.id
_entity.type
_entity.pdbx_description
1 polymer ?
#
loop_
_entity_poly.entity_id
_entity_poly.type
_entity_poly.pdbx_seq_one_letter_code
_entity_poly.pdbx_strand_id
1 'polypeptide(L)'
;MHTPDMCIRKRAILALTILGFWLCGAIASSAEPLEDWVPDITPRGEITAIEKPVLDAYQRLLERSPTARRFHRFASTRNGRRTLAALALALVALGFAARRLRATGRLTLHLRFPNEIEGDFEVQLHTRSQRRSRANNQRSTPRHTRVAVCRETQFDRVAPGRWFLTIEGNFHAPESRAVLAAVNEEIELTITARQCTSIDHALPAVETPVEFRVQWDRQPARDIGLSVRGQPDTLRFAAHGKSRTTLPLGEHVMLIGAGDRVVEETVRITSYEPTVIQIDLAAPENLVFKGCPPAVTPFLQGDFGDAARALERDGQAEAASLLRARIHQEQGQTERAAEQLESAGRVKEAAELRRSISDFDRAALLYENAGDLRHAAEMYDAAESWDEAARAWAALEEWDHAVRCYEKAGDHDALIGALEAQGELFRAAALASERDDRARAIRLLQQVGPKDPEYGRAVELLALAFEQEGHLDLAANQIERRLELLEAGDNPSPLELHLAELLDESGDHARALTVLERLRDREPTYPNIASRIESVRKKLSSSAQNRTTAGFTPPAGATAFVAEERYEILEEIGRGGMGLVYKARDRRLGRIVALKRMPENLRDHPGAVQLFLGEAQAAARMNHPNIVTLYDADQENGHFFITMELLEGLPLNTILKQRGRFGPRDTARLGVQICAGLQFAHGQGIVHRDIKTANLFITKERVLKIMDFGLAKILEAVRDKGATLIAGTPYYMAPEQAAGKVADGRTDLYALGVTLFELSTGRLPFSEGDIADQHKHAPAPDPRTIVEGYPAPLAELILHLMAKSPEERPESAAIVGQRLARMTGS
;
A
#
# COMPACT_ATOMS: atom_id res chain seq x y z
N MET A 1 -77.74 -81.80 -12.47
CA MET A 1 -77.26 -80.40 -12.61
C MET A 1 -75.98 -80.26 -11.82
N HIS A 2 -74.87 -80.13 -12.55
CA HIS A 2 -73.51 -80.14 -12.02
C HIS A 2 -73.23 -78.84 -11.25
N THR A 3 -73.12 -78.96 -9.92
CA THR A 3 -72.65 -77.87 -9.06
C THR A 3 -71.11 -77.82 -9.08
N PRO A 4 -70.50 -76.61 -9.06
CA PRO A 4 -69.04 -76.41 -9.14
C PRO A 4 -68.23 -76.98 -7.95
N ASP A 5 -68.92 -77.49 -6.92
CA ASP A 5 -68.34 -77.76 -5.60
C ASP A 5 -67.66 -79.13 -5.49
N MET A 6 -68.00 -80.08 -6.39
CA MET A 6 -67.33 -81.39 -6.45
C MET A 6 -65.95 -81.33 -7.12
N CYS A 7 -65.73 -80.34 -7.99
CA CYS A 7 -64.47 -80.12 -8.71
C CYS A 7 -63.41 -79.50 -7.78
N ILE A 8 -63.81 -78.57 -6.89
CA ILE A 8 -62.92 -77.93 -5.91
C ILE A 8 -62.42 -78.94 -4.87
N ARG A 9 -63.27 -79.87 -4.40
CA ARG A 9 -62.85 -80.90 -3.43
C ARG A 9 -61.86 -81.92 -4.00
N LYS A 10 -62.00 -82.32 -5.27
CA LYS A 10 -61.03 -83.21 -5.93
C LYS A 10 -59.72 -82.47 -6.22
N ARG A 11 -59.77 -81.21 -6.64
CA ARG A 11 -58.59 -80.34 -6.86
C ARG A 11 -57.82 -80.06 -5.56
N ALA A 12 -58.49 -79.85 -4.44
CA ALA A 12 -57.83 -79.65 -3.13
C ALA A 12 -57.13 -80.91 -2.61
N ILE A 13 -57.71 -82.10 -2.83
CA ILE A 13 -57.08 -83.38 -2.46
C ILE A 13 -55.89 -83.67 -3.39
N LEU A 14 -56.00 -83.36 -4.68
CA LEU A 14 -54.91 -83.47 -5.64
C LEU A 14 -53.75 -82.52 -5.30
N ALA A 15 -54.04 -81.26 -4.98
CA ALA A 15 -53.05 -80.26 -4.57
C ALA A 15 -52.33 -80.66 -3.26
N LEU A 16 -53.06 -81.14 -2.24
CA LEU A 16 -52.45 -81.59 -0.98
C LEU A 16 -51.61 -82.87 -1.14
N THR A 17 -51.94 -83.73 -2.11
CA THR A 17 -51.20 -84.98 -2.35
C THR A 17 -49.96 -84.73 -3.23
N ILE A 18 -50.03 -83.81 -4.19
CA ILE A 18 -48.88 -83.30 -4.94
C ILE A 18 -47.91 -82.56 -4.00
N LEU A 19 -48.45 -81.73 -3.09
CA LEU A 19 -47.65 -81.04 -2.06
C LEU A 19 -46.95 -82.02 -1.11
N GLY A 20 -47.65 -83.11 -0.71
CA GLY A 20 -47.08 -84.19 0.08
C GLY A 20 -45.96 -84.97 -0.64
N PHE A 21 -46.09 -85.17 -1.96
CA PHE A 21 -45.05 -85.82 -2.78
C PHE A 21 -43.83 -84.91 -2.99
N TRP A 22 -44.06 -83.61 -3.19
CA TRP A 22 -43.00 -82.60 -3.27
C TRP A 22 -42.20 -82.50 -1.96
N LEU A 23 -42.89 -82.60 -0.81
CA LEU A 23 -42.28 -82.64 0.53
C LEU A 23 -41.48 -83.92 0.81
N CYS A 24 -41.88 -85.08 0.25
CA CYS A 24 -41.12 -86.34 0.38
C CYS A 24 -39.93 -86.44 -0.59
N GLY A 25 -40.00 -85.81 -1.77
CA GLY A 25 -38.94 -85.80 -2.77
C GLY A 25 -37.71 -84.96 -2.39
N ALA A 26 -37.86 -84.00 -1.47
CA ALA A 26 -36.77 -83.12 -1.04
C ALA A 26 -35.78 -83.73 -0.01
N ILE A 27 -35.90 -85.02 0.32
CA ILE A 27 -35.06 -85.71 1.33
C ILE A 27 -34.06 -86.72 0.70
N ALA A 28 -34.02 -86.88 -0.63
CA ALA A 28 -33.00 -87.69 -1.31
C ALA A 28 -32.18 -86.83 -2.29
N SER A 29 -30.91 -86.63 -1.99
CA SER A 29 -29.93 -85.86 -2.77
C SER A 29 -29.41 -86.63 -3.99
N SER A 30 -29.45 -86.04 -5.20
CA SER A 30 -28.32 -85.91 -6.16
C SER A 30 -28.77 -85.60 -7.62
N ALA A 31 -28.17 -84.55 -8.20
CA ALA A 31 -27.85 -84.32 -9.62
C ALA A 31 -28.95 -83.99 -10.67
N GLU A 32 -29.01 -82.69 -11.00
CA GLU A 32 -29.21 -82.02 -12.33
C GLU A 32 -30.57 -82.06 -13.10
N PRO A 33 -30.85 -81.03 -13.94
CA PRO A 33 -32.05 -80.20 -13.81
C PRO A 33 -33.21 -80.58 -14.74
N LEU A 34 -34.44 -80.44 -14.22
CA LEU A 34 -35.69 -80.48 -14.99
C LEU A 34 -36.18 -79.05 -15.23
N GLU A 35 -35.50 -78.33 -16.13
CA GLU A 35 -35.89 -76.99 -16.59
C GLU A 35 -37.04 -76.98 -17.61
N ASP A 36 -37.60 -78.13 -18.00
CA ASP A 36 -38.60 -78.19 -19.09
C ASP A 36 -40.06 -78.46 -18.67
N TRP A 37 -40.41 -78.44 -17.37
CA TRP A 37 -41.79 -78.74 -16.93
C TRP A 37 -42.37 -77.75 -15.91
N VAL A 38 -42.20 -76.45 -16.17
CA VAL A 38 -42.94 -75.38 -15.48
C VAL A 38 -43.82 -74.65 -16.51
N PRO A 39 -45.16 -74.78 -16.47
CA PRO A 39 -46.01 -73.93 -17.30
C PRO A 39 -46.13 -72.53 -16.69
N ASP A 40 -45.93 -71.53 -17.53
CA ASP A 40 -46.15 -70.10 -17.28
C ASP A 40 -47.56 -69.84 -16.74
N ILE A 41 -47.66 -69.13 -15.61
CA ILE A 41 -48.92 -68.62 -15.07
C ILE A 41 -48.89 -67.10 -15.20
N THR A 42 -49.61 -66.56 -16.19
CA THR A 42 -49.84 -65.12 -16.34
C THR A 42 -51.04 -64.64 -15.51
N PRO A 43 -51.16 -63.32 -15.20
CA PRO A 43 -51.98 -62.81 -14.09
C PRO A 43 -53.49 -62.70 -14.36
N ARG A 44 -54.03 -63.38 -15.38
CA ARG A 44 -55.47 -63.38 -15.69
C ARG A 44 -55.94 -64.82 -15.79
N GLY A 45 -56.74 -65.23 -14.80
CA GLY A 45 -57.13 -66.62 -14.61
C GLY A 45 -57.90 -67.22 -15.79
N GLU A 46 -57.40 -68.35 -16.28
CA GLU A 46 -58.14 -69.42 -16.96
C GLU A 46 -57.30 -70.71 -16.89
N ILE A 47 -57.62 -71.61 -15.93
CA ILE A 47 -57.04 -72.97 -15.87
C ILE A 47 -58.00 -73.90 -16.61
N THR A 48 -57.78 -74.10 -17.90
CA THR A 48 -58.50 -75.12 -18.68
C THR A 48 -57.55 -75.84 -19.61
N ALA A 49 -56.78 -76.83 -19.10
CA ALA A 49 -56.24 -77.95 -19.90
C ALA A 49 -55.40 -79.02 -19.14
N ILE A 50 -55.12 -78.91 -17.83
CA ILE A 50 -54.17 -79.82 -17.12
C ILE A 50 -54.87 -80.78 -16.14
N GLU A 51 -56.10 -81.23 -16.42
CA GLU A 51 -56.81 -82.11 -15.48
C GLU A 51 -56.71 -83.60 -15.80
N LYS A 52 -56.63 -84.00 -17.07
CA LYS A 52 -56.77 -85.42 -17.44
C LYS A 52 -55.51 -86.27 -17.18
N PRO A 53 -54.30 -85.85 -17.59
CA PRO A 53 -53.10 -86.69 -17.45
C PRO A 53 -52.70 -86.94 -15.98
N VAL A 54 -52.84 -85.91 -15.14
CA VAL A 54 -52.48 -85.97 -13.72
C VAL A 54 -53.50 -86.76 -12.90
N LEU A 55 -54.81 -86.65 -13.21
CA LEU A 55 -55.82 -87.52 -12.60
C LEU A 55 -55.61 -88.99 -12.99
N ASP A 56 -55.29 -89.28 -14.26
CA ASP A 56 -55.10 -90.65 -14.74
C ASP A 56 -53.85 -91.29 -14.14
N ALA A 57 -52.78 -90.53 -13.89
CA ALA A 57 -51.60 -91.02 -13.17
C ALA A 57 -51.91 -91.29 -11.70
N TYR A 58 -52.69 -90.40 -11.06
CA TYR A 58 -53.10 -90.55 -9.67
C TYR A 58 -54.06 -91.74 -9.44
N GLN A 59 -55.02 -91.96 -10.35
CA GLN A 59 -55.90 -93.12 -10.30
C GLN A 59 -55.13 -94.44 -10.48
N ARG A 60 -54.20 -94.50 -11.44
CA ARG A 60 -53.31 -95.66 -11.63
C ARG A 60 -52.48 -95.97 -10.38
N LEU A 61 -52.09 -94.96 -9.61
CA LEU A 61 -51.31 -95.12 -8.38
C LEU A 61 -52.17 -95.64 -7.21
N LEU A 62 -53.44 -95.21 -7.12
CA LEU A 62 -54.39 -95.73 -6.13
C LEU A 62 -54.74 -97.21 -6.39
N GLU A 63 -54.80 -97.61 -7.66
CA GLU A 63 -55.06 -99.01 -8.03
C GLU A 63 -53.90 -99.94 -7.66
N ARG A 64 -52.66 -99.50 -7.92
CA ARG A 64 -51.45 -100.33 -7.73
C ARG A 64 -50.96 -100.43 -6.28
N SER A 65 -51.26 -99.47 -5.41
CA SER A 65 -50.70 -99.42 -4.06
C SER A 65 -51.75 -99.46 -2.93
N PRO A 66 -51.73 -100.47 -2.04
CA PRO A 66 -52.60 -100.50 -0.87
C PRO A 66 -52.26 -99.42 0.17
N THR A 67 -51.00 -98.97 0.24
CA THR A 67 -50.56 -97.86 1.10
C THR A 67 -51.09 -96.51 0.60
N ALA A 68 -51.07 -96.27 -0.71
CA ALA A 68 -51.67 -95.08 -1.30
C ALA A 68 -53.18 -94.99 -1.02
N ARG A 69 -53.90 -96.12 -1.05
CA ARG A 69 -55.34 -96.19 -0.68
C ARG A 69 -55.61 -95.92 0.79
N ARG A 70 -54.72 -96.33 1.70
CA ARG A 70 -54.85 -96.02 3.14
C ARG A 70 -54.60 -94.54 3.41
N PHE A 71 -53.60 -93.95 2.77
CA PHE A 71 -53.29 -92.53 2.90
C PHE A 71 -54.39 -91.64 2.30
N HIS A 72 -54.92 -91.99 1.12
CA HIS A 72 -56.06 -91.27 0.52
C HIS A 72 -57.33 -91.34 1.39
N ARG A 73 -57.57 -92.48 2.05
CA ARG A 73 -58.65 -92.62 3.04
C ARG A 73 -58.40 -91.76 4.29
N PHE A 74 -57.17 -91.71 4.79
CA PHE A 74 -56.82 -90.85 5.92
C PHE A 74 -56.99 -89.36 5.58
N ALA A 75 -56.43 -88.91 4.45
CA ALA A 75 -56.51 -87.53 3.97
C ALA A 75 -57.93 -87.08 3.57
N SER A 76 -58.86 -88.01 3.33
CA SER A 76 -60.26 -87.69 3.04
C SER A 76 -61.14 -87.54 4.30
N THR A 77 -60.69 -88.00 5.48
CA THR A 77 -61.40 -87.79 6.75
C THR A 77 -61.22 -86.37 7.31
N ARG A 78 -62.20 -85.91 8.11
CA ARG A 78 -62.18 -84.57 8.74
C ARG A 78 -60.99 -84.40 9.70
N ASN A 79 -60.63 -85.46 10.44
CA ASN A 79 -59.46 -85.46 11.33
C ASN A 79 -58.14 -85.52 10.57
N GLY A 80 -58.02 -86.37 9.53
CA GLY A 80 -56.81 -86.45 8.71
C GLY A 80 -56.48 -85.15 7.97
N ARG A 81 -57.49 -84.40 7.52
CA ARG A 81 -57.28 -83.05 6.94
C ARG A 81 -56.78 -82.06 7.97
N ARG A 82 -57.27 -82.12 9.20
CA ARG A 82 -56.81 -81.24 10.30
C ARG A 82 -55.39 -81.58 10.74
N THR A 83 -55.03 -82.86 10.84
CA THR A 83 -53.64 -83.26 11.16
C THR A 83 -52.68 -82.95 10.02
N LEU A 84 -53.05 -83.16 8.75
CA LEU A 84 -52.19 -82.78 7.62
C LEU A 84 -52.06 -81.25 7.47
N ALA A 85 -53.14 -80.50 7.70
CA ALA A 85 -53.07 -79.04 7.73
C ALA A 85 -52.24 -78.54 8.91
N ALA A 86 -52.35 -79.15 10.09
CA ALA A 86 -51.53 -78.84 11.26
C ALA A 86 -50.07 -79.23 11.07
N LEU A 87 -49.76 -80.34 10.40
CA LEU A 87 -48.40 -80.76 10.08
C LEU A 87 -47.77 -79.85 9.02
N ALA A 88 -48.56 -79.42 8.02
CA ALA A 88 -48.13 -78.44 7.03
C ALA A 88 -47.92 -77.06 7.68
N LEU A 89 -48.80 -76.62 8.58
CA LEU A 89 -48.59 -75.40 9.37
C LEU A 89 -47.40 -75.52 10.30
N ALA A 90 -47.17 -76.67 10.92
CA ALA A 90 -46.03 -76.94 11.78
C ALA A 90 -44.73 -76.97 10.97
N LEU A 91 -44.72 -77.52 9.75
CA LEU A 91 -43.56 -77.50 8.84
C LEU A 91 -43.33 -76.12 8.22
N VAL A 92 -44.38 -75.35 7.92
CA VAL A 92 -44.27 -73.94 7.52
C VAL A 92 -43.80 -73.09 8.68
N ALA A 93 -44.25 -73.35 9.91
CA ALA A 93 -43.78 -72.70 11.12
C ALA A 93 -42.35 -73.13 11.50
N LEU A 94 -41.96 -74.39 11.30
CA LEU A 94 -40.58 -74.87 11.43
C LEU A 94 -39.70 -74.29 10.33
N GLY A 95 -40.24 -74.14 9.11
CA GLY A 95 -39.59 -73.51 7.98
C GLY A 95 -39.43 -72.01 8.18
N PHE A 96 -40.42 -71.32 8.76
CA PHE A 96 -40.35 -69.92 9.17
C PHE A 96 -39.43 -69.74 10.37
N ALA A 97 -39.47 -70.62 11.37
CA ALA A 97 -38.57 -70.60 12.53
C ALA A 97 -37.13 -70.92 12.11
N ALA A 98 -36.90 -71.87 11.21
CA ALA A 98 -35.60 -72.15 10.60
C ALA A 98 -35.13 -71.00 9.70
N ARG A 99 -36.04 -70.33 8.95
CA ARG A 99 -35.72 -69.09 8.21
C ARG A 99 -35.41 -67.91 9.13
N ARG A 100 -36.08 -67.82 10.29
CA ARG A 100 -35.87 -66.78 11.31
C ARG A 100 -34.58 -67.03 12.08
N LEU A 101 -34.24 -68.29 12.35
CA LEU A 101 -32.95 -68.75 12.88
C LEU A 101 -31.79 -68.61 11.87
N ARG A 102 -32.09 -68.58 10.56
CA ARG A 102 -31.12 -68.30 9.48
C ARG A 102 -31.06 -66.83 9.04
N ALA A 103 -31.79 -65.92 9.68
CA ALA A 103 -31.67 -64.49 9.41
C ALA A 103 -30.42 -63.93 10.11
N THR A 104 -29.24 -64.39 9.68
CA THR A 104 -27.97 -63.95 10.23
C THR A 104 -27.58 -62.59 9.64
N GLY A 105 -27.06 -61.70 10.48
CA GLY A 105 -26.43 -60.45 10.07
C GLY A 105 -24.96 -60.66 9.70
N ARG A 106 -24.36 -59.64 9.07
CA ARG A 106 -22.91 -59.52 8.88
C ARG A 106 -22.42 -58.36 9.74
N LEU A 107 -21.32 -58.57 10.47
CA LEU A 107 -20.62 -57.51 11.19
C LEU A 107 -19.27 -57.27 10.51
N THR A 108 -19.00 -56.04 10.14
CA THR A 108 -17.67 -55.60 9.69
C THR A 108 -17.08 -54.67 10.74
N LEU A 109 -15.89 -54.98 11.22
CA LEU A 109 -15.12 -54.14 12.13
C LEU A 109 -13.94 -53.55 11.36
N HIS A 110 -13.85 -52.23 11.32
CA HIS A 110 -12.67 -51.52 10.85
C HIS A 110 -11.93 -50.96 12.06
N LEU A 111 -10.70 -51.43 12.28
CA LEU A 111 -9.82 -50.89 13.30
C LEU A 111 -8.98 -49.77 12.70
N ARG A 112 -9.14 -48.56 13.22
CA ARG A 112 -8.29 -47.41 12.87
C ARG A 112 -7.11 -47.38 13.82
N PHE A 113 -5.92 -47.61 13.28
CA PHE A 113 -4.65 -47.56 14.00
C PHE A 113 -4.17 -46.11 14.07
N PRO A 114 -3.67 -45.64 15.22
CA PRO A 114 -3.01 -44.35 15.31
C PRO A 114 -1.71 -44.37 14.49
N ASN A 115 -1.48 -43.33 13.67
CA ASN A 115 -0.19 -43.03 13.01
C ASN A 115 0.53 -44.22 12.35
N GLU A 116 -0.22 -45.08 11.64
CA GLU A 116 0.30 -46.23 10.87
C GLU A 116 1.12 -47.26 11.68
N ILE A 117 0.95 -47.32 13.01
CA ILE A 117 1.57 -48.36 13.85
C ILE A 117 0.94 -49.72 13.54
N GLU A 118 1.77 -50.75 13.41
CA GLU A 118 1.31 -52.13 13.32
C GLU A 118 1.12 -52.74 14.72
N GLY A 119 0.13 -53.61 14.87
CA GLY A 119 -0.14 -54.28 16.12
C GLY A 119 -0.83 -55.61 15.89
N ASP A 120 -0.53 -56.59 16.75
CA ASP A 120 -1.18 -57.89 16.72
C ASP A 120 -2.38 -57.84 17.67
N PHE A 121 -3.59 -57.90 17.12
CA PHE A 121 -4.84 -57.78 17.87
C PHE A 121 -5.72 -59.01 17.69
N GLU A 122 -6.13 -59.60 18.80
CA GLU A 122 -7.15 -60.63 18.86
C GLU A 122 -8.52 -60.00 19.06
N VAL A 123 -9.45 -60.31 18.13
CA VAL A 123 -10.81 -59.80 18.17
C VAL A 123 -11.77 -60.95 18.43
N GLN A 124 -12.55 -60.83 19.51
CA GLN A 124 -13.45 -61.89 19.94
C GLN A 124 -14.87 -61.37 20.12
N LEU A 125 -15.85 -62.12 19.61
CA LEU A 125 -17.26 -61.79 19.73
C LEU A 125 -17.95 -62.74 20.72
N HIS A 126 -18.56 -62.17 21.77
CA HIS A 126 -19.15 -62.91 22.89
C HIS A 126 -20.61 -62.52 23.13
N THR A 127 -21.43 -63.50 23.49
CA THR A 127 -22.78 -63.24 24.06
C THR A 127 -22.68 -62.96 25.56
N ARG A 128 -23.74 -62.41 26.16
CA ARG A 128 -23.79 -62.11 27.61
C ARG A 128 -23.53 -63.33 28.51
N SER A 129 -23.92 -64.54 28.10
CA SER A 129 -23.65 -65.78 28.86
C SER A 129 -22.18 -66.20 28.77
N GLN A 130 -21.56 -66.03 27.60
CA GLN A 130 -20.13 -66.30 27.38
C GLN A 130 -19.24 -65.29 28.11
N ARG A 131 -19.65 -64.02 28.17
CA ARG A 131 -18.99 -62.96 28.97
C ARG A 131 -18.84 -63.35 30.45
N ARG A 132 -19.88 -63.91 31.06
CA ARG A 132 -19.86 -64.40 32.46
C ARG A 132 -18.95 -65.62 32.66
N SER A 133 -18.84 -66.51 31.68
CA SER A 133 -17.95 -67.70 31.74
C SER A 133 -16.48 -67.31 31.64
N ARG A 134 -16.13 -66.31 30.82
CA ARG A 134 -14.77 -65.80 30.64
C ARG A 134 -14.24 -65.14 31.93
N ALA A 135 -15.08 -64.34 32.60
CA ALA A 135 -14.75 -63.73 33.89
C ALA A 135 -14.43 -64.76 35.01
N ASN A 136 -14.95 -65.99 34.89
CA ASN A 136 -14.73 -67.09 35.84
C ASN A 136 -13.59 -68.04 35.44
N ASN A 137 -12.73 -67.66 34.50
CA ASN A 137 -11.54 -68.39 34.07
C ASN A 137 -11.78 -69.84 33.57
N GLN A 138 -13.01 -70.16 33.14
CA GLN A 138 -13.33 -71.43 32.47
C GLN A 138 -13.14 -71.26 30.96
N ARG A 139 -12.29 -72.10 30.34
CA ARG A 139 -12.02 -72.10 28.89
C ARG A 139 -13.27 -72.53 28.11
N SER A 140 -14.15 -71.57 27.81
CA SER A 140 -15.12 -71.66 26.73
C SER A 140 -14.51 -70.95 25.52
N THR A 141 -14.03 -71.70 24.52
CA THR A 141 -13.59 -71.11 23.24
C THR A 141 -14.81 -70.55 22.51
N PRO A 142 -14.88 -69.22 22.26
CA PRO A 142 -15.99 -68.63 21.52
C PRO A 142 -16.03 -69.19 20.10
N ARG A 143 -17.23 -69.48 19.59
CA ARG A 143 -17.46 -69.93 18.20
C ARG A 143 -17.04 -68.90 17.14
N HIS A 144 -16.75 -67.66 17.56
CA HIS A 144 -16.35 -66.54 16.71
C HIS A 144 -15.09 -65.86 17.29
N THR A 145 -14.01 -66.63 17.40
CA THR A 145 -12.67 -66.10 17.69
C THR A 145 -11.97 -65.90 16.34
N ARG A 146 -11.60 -64.67 16.01
CA ARG A 146 -10.76 -64.38 14.83
C ARG A 146 -9.52 -63.63 15.31
N VAL A 147 -8.35 -64.24 15.11
CA VAL A 147 -7.07 -63.54 15.24
C VAL A 147 -6.99 -62.62 14.02
N ALA A 148 -7.03 -61.30 14.22
CA ALA A 148 -7.05 -60.34 13.13
C ALA A 148 -5.62 -59.84 12.87
N VAL A 149 -5.16 -59.95 11.61
CA VAL A 149 -3.88 -59.38 11.14
C VAL A 149 -4.12 -58.24 10.12
N CYS A 150 -5.36 -57.75 9.96
CA CYS A 150 -5.66 -56.65 9.02
C CYS A 150 -6.67 -55.64 9.58
N ARG A 151 -6.56 -54.39 9.10
CA ARG A 151 -7.41 -53.20 9.40
C ARG A 151 -8.92 -53.42 9.30
N GLU A 152 -9.36 -54.51 8.68
CA GLU A 152 -10.76 -54.92 8.57
C GLU A 152 -10.95 -56.38 8.99
N THR A 153 -11.88 -56.63 9.92
CA THR A 153 -12.29 -57.97 10.37
C THR A 153 -13.77 -58.15 10.17
N GLN A 154 -14.16 -59.13 9.34
CA GLN A 154 -15.56 -59.46 9.10
C GLN A 154 -16.00 -60.66 9.95
N PHE A 155 -17.24 -60.65 10.42
CA PHE A 155 -17.93 -61.77 11.06
C PHE A 155 -19.21 -62.08 10.28
N ASP A 156 -19.21 -63.21 9.59
CA ASP A 156 -20.38 -63.69 8.85
C ASP A 156 -21.26 -64.59 9.73
N ARG A 157 -22.54 -64.63 9.37
CA ARG A 157 -23.54 -65.52 9.96
C ARG A 157 -23.78 -65.29 11.46
N VAL A 158 -23.70 -64.03 11.92
CA VAL A 158 -23.91 -63.69 13.34
C VAL A 158 -25.41 -63.60 13.64
N ALA A 159 -25.85 -64.23 14.74
CA ALA A 159 -27.25 -64.21 15.13
C ALA A 159 -27.67 -62.81 15.64
N PRO A 160 -28.89 -62.34 15.31
CA PRO A 160 -29.36 -61.05 15.78
C PRO A 160 -29.51 -61.04 17.30
N GLY A 161 -29.09 -59.96 17.95
CA GLY A 161 -29.07 -59.82 19.41
C GLY A 161 -27.96 -58.89 19.91
N ARG A 162 -27.81 -58.78 21.23
CA ARG A 162 -26.72 -58.02 21.86
C ARG A 162 -25.46 -58.88 21.98
N TRP A 163 -24.34 -58.30 21.57
CA TRP A 163 -23.01 -58.90 21.57
C TRP A 163 -22.01 -57.96 22.22
N PHE A 164 -20.93 -58.54 22.73
CA PHE A 164 -19.77 -57.83 23.25
C PHE A 164 -18.57 -58.20 22.37
N LEU A 165 -17.91 -57.20 21.83
CA LEU A 165 -16.69 -57.34 21.06
C LEU A 165 -15.52 -56.98 21.96
N THR A 166 -14.60 -57.92 22.16
CA THR A 166 -13.36 -57.68 22.91
C THR A 166 -12.22 -57.56 21.92
N ILE A 167 -11.41 -56.52 22.07
CA ILE A 167 -10.18 -56.27 21.30
C ILE A 167 -9.02 -56.31 22.29
N GLU A 168 -8.16 -57.31 22.18
CA GLU A 168 -6.99 -57.51 23.05
C GLU A 168 -5.73 -57.65 22.20
N GLY A 169 -4.66 -56.93 22.50
CA GLY A 169 -3.43 -57.03 21.72
C GLY A 169 -2.37 -56.01 22.09
N ASN A 170 -1.30 -55.95 21.31
CA ASN A 170 -0.17 -55.05 21.56
C ASN A 170 0.16 -54.22 20.32
N PHE A 171 0.48 -52.95 20.53
CA PHE A 171 1.14 -52.12 19.53
C PHE A 171 2.63 -52.44 19.45
N HIS A 172 3.18 -52.45 18.24
CA HIS A 172 4.59 -52.71 17.98
C HIS A 172 5.28 -51.50 17.34
N ALA A 173 6.50 -51.21 17.77
CA ALA A 173 7.32 -50.19 17.12
C ALA A 173 7.62 -50.58 15.66
N PRO A 174 7.50 -49.65 14.68
CA PRO A 174 7.71 -49.95 13.26
C PRO A 174 9.08 -50.57 12.94
N GLU A 175 10.14 -50.08 13.59
CA GLU A 175 11.52 -50.50 13.30
C GLU A 175 12.01 -51.65 14.20
N SER A 176 11.72 -51.60 15.49
CA SER A 176 12.26 -52.56 16.48
C SER A 176 11.31 -53.69 16.85
N ARG A 177 10.04 -53.63 16.43
CA ARG A 177 8.92 -54.50 16.87
C ARG A 177 8.74 -54.61 18.40
N ALA A 178 9.37 -53.72 19.18
CA ALA A 178 9.18 -53.68 20.62
C ALA A 178 7.71 -53.38 20.95
N VAL A 179 7.20 -54.00 22.02
CA VAL A 179 5.84 -53.75 22.50
C VAL A 179 5.78 -52.33 23.07
N LEU A 180 4.94 -51.49 22.46
CA LEU A 180 4.77 -50.08 22.86
C LEU A 180 3.68 -49.91 23.91
N ALA A 181 2.51 -50.53 23.70
CA ALA A 181 1.38 -50.46 24.61
C ALA A 181 0.45 -51.67 24.39
N ALA A 182 -0.21 -52.12 25.47
CA ALA A 182 -1.23 -53.15 25.41
C ALA A 182 -2.63 -52.51 25.33
N VAL A 183 -3.49 -53.05 24.49
CA VAL A 183 -4.90 -52.64 24.36
C VAL A 183 -5.78 -53.75 24.90
N ASN A 184 -6.78 -53.36 25.70
CA ASN A 184 -7.88 -54.23 26.12
C ASN A 184 -9.17 -53.41 26.17
N GLU A 185 -9.99 -53.55 25.14
CA GLU A 185 -11.24 -52.80 24.99
C GLU A 185 -12.42 -53.73 24.77
N GLU A 186 -13.58 -53.36 25.34
CA GLU A 186 -14.83 -54.09 25.19
C GLU A 186 -15.92 -53.14 24.66
N ILE A 187 -16.55 -53.50 23.54
CA ILE A 187 -17.59 -52.72 22.89
C ILE A 187 -18.91 -53.51 22.93
N GLU A 188 -19.97 -52.92 23.51
CA GLU A 188 -21.32 -53.47 23.44
C GLU A 188 -21.99 -53.05 22.13
N LEU A 189 -22.52 -54.01 21.37
CA LEU A 189 -23.14 -53.77 20.08
C LEU A 189 -24.38 -54.65 19.87
N THR A 190 -25.33 -54.17 19.05
CA THR A 190 -26.57 -54.91 18.74
C THR A 190 -26.62 -55.22 17.25
N ILE A 191 -26.73 -56.51 16.91
CA ILE A 191 -26.82 -56.98 15.53
C ILE A 191 -28.28 -57.25 15.19
N THR A 192 -28.74 -56.71 14.07
CA THR A 192 -30.10 -56.89 13.54
C THR A 192 -30.11 -57.89 12.39
N ALA A 193 -31.24 -58.56 12.19
CA ALA A 193 -31.36 -59.61 11.18
C ALA A 193 -31.27 -59.01 9.76
N ARG A 194 -30.46 -59.62 8.88
CA ARG A 194 -30.30 -59.26 7.45
C ARG A 194 -29.71 -57.87 7.17
N GLN A 195 -29.11 -57.22 8.16
CA GLN A 195 -28.36 -55.98 7.96
C GLN A 195 -26.85 -56.24 8.07
N CYS A 196 -26.08 -55.39 7.39
CA CYS A 196 -24.65 -55.28 7.60
C CYS A 196 -24.43 -54.20 8.65
N THR A 197 -23.88 -54.57 9.81
CA THR A 197 -23.46 -53.63 10.83
C THR A 197 -21.98 -53.34 10.60
N SER A 198 -21.62 -52.09 10.31
CA SER A 198 -20.21 -51.66 10.24
C SER A 198 -19.86 -50.91 11.51
N ILE A 199 -18.68 -51.18 12.08
CA ILE A 199 -18.15 -50.47 13.24
C ILE A 199 -16.76 -49.97 12.88
N ASP A 200 -16.60 -48.64 12.89
CA ASP A 200 -15.31 -47.98 12.76
C ASP A 200 -14.79 -47.62 14.15
N HIS A 201 -13.89 -48.43 14.68
CA HIS A 201 -13.36 -48.24 16.03
C HIS A 201 -11.92 -47.73 15.99
N ALA A 202 -11.65 -46.62 16.67
CA ALA A 202 -10.31 -46.06 16.79
C ALA A 202 -9.64 -46.60 18.05
N LEU A 203 -8.48 -47.23 17.89
CA LEU A 203 -7.69 -47.71 19.01
C LEU A 203 -7.03 -46.53 19.75
N PRO A 204 -6.71 -46.67 21.06
CA PRO A 204 -6.15 -45.58 21.86
C PRO A 204 -4.78 -45.15 21.31
N ALA A 205 -4.47 -43.85 21.45
CA ALA A 205 -3.18 -43.31 21.05
C ALA A 205 -2.06 -43.93 21.89
N VAL A 206 -0.95 -44.26 21.23
CA VAL A 206 0.27 -44.70 21.90
C VAL A 206 1.06 -43.46 22.31
N GLU A 207 1.36 -43.35 23.59
CA GLU A 207 2.16 -42.24 24.12
C GLU A 207 3.63 -42.64 24.27
N THR A 208 4.52 -41.73 23.89
CA THR A 208 5.97 -41.86 24.02
C THR A 208 6.43 -41.26 25.35
N PRO A 209 7.27 -41.96 26.14
CA PRO A 209 7.93 -41.36 27.30
C PRO A 209 8.89 -40.23 26.90
N VAL A 210 8.71 -39.05 27.47
CA VAL A 210 9.55 -37.88 27.22
C VAL A 210 10.13 -37.35 28.53
N GLU A 211 11.45 -37.20 28.57
CA GLU A 211 12.17 -36.56 29.68
C GLU A 211 12.55 -35.13 29.30
N PHE A 212 11.93 -34.17 29.97
CA PHE A 212 12.27 -32.75 29.88
C PHE A 212 13.40 -32.42 30.85
N ARG A 213 14.50 -31.88 30.31
CA ARG A 213 15.64 -31.35 31.05
C ARG A 213 15.64 -29.83 30.93
N VAL A 214 15.08 -29.18 31.94
CA VAL A 214 14.93 -27.73 32.01
C VAL A 214 16.11 -27.15 32.76
N GLN A 215 16.83 -26.25 32.09
CA GLN A 215 17.97 -25.53 32.63
C GLN A 215 17.73 -24.03 32.61
N TRP A 216 18.46 -23.32 33.45
CA TRP A 216 18.53 -21.88 33.50
C TRP A 216 20.01 -21.50 33.70
N ASP A 217 20.56 -20.71 32.79
CA ASP A 217 21.97 -20.27 32.82
C ASP A 217 22.95 -21.46 32.98
N ARG A 218 22.71 -22.51 32.17
CA ARG A 218 23.48 -23.78 32.18
C ARG A 218 23.43 -24.57 33.50
N GLN A 219 22.53 -24.22 34.42
CA GLN A 219 22.27 -24.98 35.65
C GLN A 219 20.86 -25.60 35.63
N PRO A 220 20.62 -26.75 36.29
CA PRO A 220 19.27 -27.31 36.41
C PRO A 220 18.32 -26.33 37.11
N ALA A 221 17.20 -26.02 36.47
CA ALA A 221 16.21 -25.12 37.04
C ALA A 221 15.54 -25.76 38.27
N ARG A 222 15.23 -24.95 39.29
CA ARG A 222 14.51 -25.39 40.50
C ARG A 222 13.03 -25.09 40.36
N ASP A 223 12.19 -25.92 40.98
CA ASP A 223 10.74 -25.74 41.04
C ASP A 223 10.10 -25.53 39.66
N ILE A 224 10.40 -26.45 38.74
CA ILE A 224 9.88 -26.41 37.38
C ILE A 224 8.43 -26.88 37.36
N GLY A 225 7.59 -26.18 36.61
CA GLY A 225 6.23 -26.59 36.26
C GLY A 225 6.13 -26.81 34.76
N LEU A 226 5.45 -27.88 34.35
CA LEU A 226 5.30 -28.26 32.94
C LEU A 226 3.89 -28.76 32.68
N SER A 227 3.25 -28.25 31.63
CA SER A 227 1.94 -28.72 31.14
C SER A 227 1.89 -28.67 29.61
N VAL A 228 0.99 -29.45 29.03
CA VAL A 228 0.64 -29.40 27.61
C VAL A 228 -0.42 -28.32 27.42
N ARG A 229 -0.22 -27.45 26.43
CA ARG A 229 -1.14 -26.36 26.14
C ARG A 229 -2.55 -26.89 25.84
N GLY A 230 -3.55 -26.29 26.48
CA GLY A 230 -4.96 -26.71 26.36
C GLY A 230 -5.34 -27.95 27.19
N GLN A 231 -4.38 -28.56 27.91
CA GLN A 231 -4.62 -29.73 28.76
C GLN A 231 -4.09 -29.48 30.19
N PRO A 232 -4.79 -28.68 31.01
CA PRO A 232 -4.31 -28.27 32.33
C PRO A 232 -4.06 -29.44 33.30
N ASP A 233 -4.77 -30.55 33.15
CA ASP A 233 -4.61 -31.77 33.96
C ASP A 233 -3.23 -32.43 33.79
N THR A 234 -2.49 -32.06 32.74
CA THR A 234 -1.12 -32.53 32.49
C THR A 234 -0.07 -31.78 33.31
N LEU A 235 -0.44 -30.76 34.09
CA LEU A 235 0.48 -29.98 34.90
C LEU A 235 1.25 -30.87 35.90
N ARG A 236 2.58 -30.82 35.85
CA ARG A 236 3.49 -31.51 36.77
C ARG A 236 4.53 -30.54 37.31
N PHE A 237 4.88 -30.69 38.58
CA PHE A 237 5.96 -29.95 39.22
C PHE A 237 7.15 -30.86 39.52
N ALA A 238 8.37 -30.35 39.36
CA ALA A 238 9.59 -31.07 39.72
C ALA A 238 10.66 -30.15 40.32
N ALA A 239 11.39 -30.65 41.32
CA ALA A 239 12.34 -29.84 42.11
C ALA A 239 13.73 -29.68 41.46
N HIS A 240 14.10 -30.52 40.48
CA HIS A 240 15.50 -30.68 40.04
C HIS A 240 15.71 -30.64 38.52
N GLY A 241 14.99 -29.75 37.81
CA GLY A 241 15.20 -29.51 36.38
C GLY A 241 14.90 -30.70 35.48
N LYS A 242 14.31 -31.77 36.01
CA LYS A 242 13.95 -32.99 35.28
C LYS A 242 12.50 -33.33 35.54
N SER A 243 11.71 -33.40 34.48
CA SER A 243 10.32 -33.85 34.53
C SER A 243 10.08 -34.92 33.47
N ARG A 244 9.31 -35.95 33.80
CA ARG A 244 8.95 -37.02 32.86
C ARG A 244 7.45 -36.97 32.62
N THR A 245 7.07 -37.00 31.36
CA THR A 245 5.67 -37.10 30.92
C THR A 245 5.59 -38.03 29.73
N THR A 246 4.39 -38.35 29.29
CA THR A 246 4.13 -39.11 28.08
C THR A 246 3.43 -38.20 27.08
N LEU A 247 3.82 -38.28 25.81
CA LEU A 247 3.24 -37.49 24.70
C LEU A 247 3.05 -38.38 23.48
N PRO A 248 1.92 -38.33 22.77
CA PRO A 248 1.74 -39.07 21.52
C PRO A 248 2.65 -38.50 20.41
N LEU A 249 2.81 -39.20 19.28
CA LEU A 249 3.51 -38.62 18.12
C LEU A 249 2.81 -37.35 17.63
N GLY A 250 3.60 -36.43 17.08
CA GLY A 250 3.12 -35.17 16.54
C GLY A 250 3.79 -33.97 17.20
N GLU A 251 3.23 -32.79 16.93
CA GLU A 251 3.67 -31.54 17.52
C GLU A 251 2.84 -31.19 18.74
N HIS A 252 3.52 -30.88 19.84
CA HIS A 252 2.93 -30.53 21.12
C HIS A 252 3.51 -29.21 21.58
N VAL A 253 2.64 -28.31 22.03
CA VAL A 253 3.07 -27.04 22.61
C VAL A 253 3.14 -27.20 24.13
N MET A 254 4.35 -27.06 24.68
CA MET A 254 4.63 -27.25 26.09
C MET A 254 4.71 -25.89 26.80
N LEU A 255 3.95 -25.71 27.86
CA LEU A 255 4.04 -24.56 28.76
C LEU A 255 4.99 -24.92 29.90
N ILE A 256 6.05 -24.15 30.08
CA ILE A 256 7.14 -24.50 31.00
C ILE A 256 7.51 -23.26 31.81
N GLY A 257 7.48 -23.39 33.13
CA GLY A 257 7.80 -22.30 34.03
C GLY A 257 8.76 -22.72 35.12
N ALA A 258 9.60 -21.79 35.56
CA ALA A 258 10.42 -21.97 36.76
C ALA A 258 10.70 -20.60 37.40
N GLY A 259 10.55 -20.52 38.72
CA GLY A 259 10.76 -19.26 39.45
C GLY A 259 9.81 -18.15 38.99
N ASP A 260 10.35 -17.18 38.26
CA ASP A 260 9.67 -15.97 37.78
C ASP A 260 9.47 -15.95 36.25
N ARG A 261 9.78 -17.06 35.56
CA ARG A 261 9.82 -17.14 34.09
C ARG A 261 8.89 -18.19 33.53
N VAL A 262 8.41 -17.93 32.33
CA VAL A 262 7.62 -18.87 31.53
C VAL A 262 8.09 -18.85 30.08
N VAL A 263 8.25 -20.04 29.51
CA VAL A 263 8.49 -20.26 28.09
C VAL A 263 7.39 -21.16 27.51
N GLU A 264 7.16 -21.00 26.21
CA GLU A 264 6.29 -21.88 25.43
C GLU A 264 7.10 -22.52 24.30
N GLU A 265 7.25 -23.85 24.34
CA GLU A 265 8.13 -24.58 23.44
C GLU A 265 7.32 -25.57 22.58
N THR A 266 7.48 -25.51 21.26
CA THR A 266 6.89 -26.50 20.36
C THR A 266 7.83 -27.70 20.25
N VAL A 267 7.36 -28.84 20.73
CA VAL A 267 8.06 -30.12 20.74
C VAL A 267 7.49 -31.04 19.69
N ARG A 268 8.32 -31.56 18.80
CA ARG A 268 7.93 -32.58 17.82
C ARG A 268 8.41 -33.96 18.25
N ILE A 269 7.47 -34.87 18.50
CA ILE A 269 7.75 -36.28 18.78
C ILE A 269 7.59 -37.07 17.49
N THR A 270 8.70 -37.61 16.97
CA THR A 270 8.76 -38.31 15.67
C THR A 270 8.87 -39.82 15.79
N SER A 271 9.21 -40.36 16.97
CA SER A 271 9.33 -41.80 17.22
C SER A 271 8.72 -42.19 18.56
N TYR A 272 8.46 -43.50 18.73
CA TYR A 272 7.97 -44.08 19.97
C TYR A 272 9.07 -44.39 20.99
N GLU A 273 10.32 -44.01 20.69
CA GLU A 273 11.45 -44.22 21.59
C GLU A 273 11.50 -43.14 22.68
N PRO A 274 11.97 -43.49 23.90
CA PRO A 274 12.14 -42.52 24.97
C PRO A 274 12.99 -41.33 24.53
N THR A 275 12.39 -40.15 24.49
CA THR A 275 13.02 -38.94 23.96
C THR A 275 13.42 -37.99 25.09
N VAL A 276 14.62 -37.41 25.00
CA VAL A 276 15.11 -36.41 25.96
C VAL A 276 15.13 -35.05 25.28
N ILE A 277 14.46 -34.07 25.88
CA ILE A 277 14.34 -32.71 25.35
C ILE A 277 15.01 -31.75 26.33
N GLN A 278 15.94 -30.94 25.82
CA GLN A 278 16.61 -29.91 26.62
C GLN A 278 15.99 -28.55 26.35
N ILE A 279 15.66 -27.83 27.42
CA ILE A 279 15.00 -26.53 27.34
C ILE A 279 15.74 -25.56 28.23
N ASP A 280 16.14 -24.42 27.67
CA ASP A 280 16.83 -23.36 28.40
C ASP A 280 15.92 -22.16 28.61
N LEU A 281 15.59 -21.89 29.87
CA LEU A 281 14.75 -20.74 30.28
C LEU A 281 15.48 -19.38 30.16
N ALA A 282 16.77 -19.38 29.80
CA ALA A 282 17.50 -18.18 29.46
C ALA A 282 17.34 -17.76 27.98
N ALA A 283 16.85 -18.66 27.11
CA ALA A 283 16.70 -18.37 25.69
C ALA A 283 15.57 -17.34 25.45
N PRO A 284 15.82 -16.23 24.73
CA PRO A 284 14.83 -15.17 24.54
C PRO A 284 13.75 -15.52 23.51
N GLU A 285 14.00 -16.49 22.63
CA GLU A 285 13.14 -16.77 21.47
C GLU A 285 11.74 -17.26 21.85
N ASN A 286 11.64 -18.03 22.94
CA ASN A 286 10.41 -18.68 23.38
C ASN A 286 9.92 -18.15 24.74
N LEU A 287 10.49 -17.05 25.22
CA LEU A 287 10.14 -16.44 26.51
C LEU A 287 8.81 -15.69 26.39
N VAL A 288 7.82 -16.11 27.21
CA VAL A 288 6.52 -15.44 27.28
C VAL A 288 6.60 -14.23 28.21
N PHE A 289 7.11 -14.42 29.43
CA PHE A 289 7.38 -13.34 30.39
C PHE A 289 8.44 -13.76 31.42
N LYS A 290 8.98 -12.77 32.14
CA LYS A 290 9.94 -12.94 33.25
C LYS A 290 9.64 -11.96 34.39
N GLY A 291 10.17 -12.19 35.58
CA GLY A 291 10.05 -11.25 36.70
C GLY A 291 8.73 -11.31 37.48
N CYS A 292 7.77 -12.17 37.11
CA CYS A 292 6.46 -12.24 37.78
C CYS A 292 6.12 -13.67 38.27
N PRO A 293 6.65 -14.10 39.43
CA PRO A 293 6.31 -15.40 40.01
C PRO A 293 4.80 -15.67 40.17
N PRO A 294 3.95 -14.70 40.58
CA PRO A 294 2.51 -14.93 40.74
C PRO A 294 1.78 -15.29 39.43
N ALA A 295 2.32 -14.93 38.27
CA ALA A 295 1.73 -15.23 36.96
C ALA A 295 2.07 -16.63 36.45
N VAL A 296 3.12 -17.27 36.97
CA VAL A 296 3.65 -18.55 36.45
C VAL A 296 2.63 -19.68 36.61
N THR A 297 2.08 -19.87 37.81
CA THR A 297 1.15 -20.98 38.06
C THR A 297 -0.15 -20.86 37.28
N PRO A 298 -0.85 -19.70 37.27
CA PRO A 298 -2.04 -19.51 36.43
C PRO A 298 -1.77 -19.77 34.94
N PHE A 299 -0.63 -19.30 34.43
CA PHE A 299 -0.26 -19.53 33.03
C PHE A 299 -0.11 -21.03 32.71
N LEU A 300 0.58 -21.77 33.56
CA LEU A 300 0.76 -23.22 33.39
C LEU A 300 -0.55 -24.01 33.53
N GLN A 301 -1.53 -23.47 34.26
CA GLN A 301 -2.89 -24.01 34.35
C GLN A 301 -3.76 -23.64 33.14
N GLY A 302 -3.23 -22.88 32.17
CA GLY A 302 -4.01 -22.36 31.06
C GLY A 302 -4.97 -21.23 31.42
N ASP A 303 -4.93 -20.72 32.67
CA ASP A 303 -5.66 -19.51 33.08
C ASP A 303 -4.83 -18.27 32.73
N PHE A 304 -4.80 -17.98 31.43
CA PHE A 304 -4.08 -16.84 30.89
C PHE A 304 -4.67 -15.49 31.34
N GLY A 305 -5.95 -15.47 31.73
CA GLY A 305 -6.60 -14.26 32.27
C GLY A 305 -6.02 -13.88 33.63
N ASP A 306 -5.90 -14.85 34.54
CA ASP A 306 -5.26 -14.64 35.84
C ASP A 306 -3.77 -14.35 35.74
N ALA A 307 -3.07 -14.99 34.81
CA ALA A 307 -1.67 -14.68 34.52
C ALA A 307 -1.50 -13.22 34.06
N ALA A 308 -2.34 -12.73 33.14
CA ALA A 308 -2.29 -11.34 32.69
C ALA A 308 -2.61 -10.35 33.82
N ARG A 309 -3.58 -10.65 34.70
CA ARG A 309 -3.90 -9.82 35.88
C ARG A 309 -2.73 -9.77 36.87
N ALA A 310 -2.01 -10.87 37.05
CA ALA A 310 -0.83 -10.93 37.90
C ALA A 310 0.31 -10.08 37.34
N LEU A 311 0.58 -10.17 36.03
CA LEU A 311 1.58 -9.35 35.32
C LEU A 311 1.27 -7.85 35.45
N GLU A 312 0.02 -7.46 35.26
CA GLU A 312 -0.42 -6.06 35.37
C GLU A 312 -0.20 -5.50 36.79
N ARG A 313 -0.52 -6.28 37.83
CA ARG A 313 -0.28 -5.89 39.23
C ARG A 313 1.20 -5.75 39.57
N ASP A 314 2.06 -6.48 38.88
CA ASP A 314 3.52 -6.44 39.02
C ASP A 314 4.15 -5.29 38.22
N GLY A 315 3.34 -4.47 37.53
CA GLY A 315 3.80 -3.34 36.71
C GLY A 315 4.23 -3.72 35.29
N GLN A 316 4.02 -4.98 34.89
CA GLN A 316 4.37 -5.48 33.55
C GLN A 316 3.17 -5.36 32.59
N ALA A 317 2.69 -4.13 32.39
CA ALA A 317 1.50 -3.84 31.60
C ALA A 317 1.62 -4.31 30.14
N GLU A 318 2.78 -4.12 29.51
CA GLU A 318 3.03 -4.56 28.13
C GLU A 318 2.87 -6.08 27.98
N ALA A 319 3.54 -6.87 28.84
CA ALA A 319 3.46 -8.33 28.82
C ALA A 319 2.03 -8.83 29.09
N ALA A 320 1.30 -8.16 30.00
CA ALA A 320 -0.10 -8.46 30.27
C ALA A 320 -0.99 -8.22 29.04
N SER A 321 -0.80 -7.09 28.34
CA SER A 321 -1.54 -6.75 27.12
C SER A 321 -1.20 -7.70 25.96
N LEU A 322 0.07 -8.07 25.76
CA LEU A 322 0.46 -9.06 24.75
C LEU A 322 -0.19 -10.43 25.01
N LEU A 323 -0.23 -10.86 26.27
CA LEU A 323 -0.88 -12.11 26.64
C LEU A 323 -2.39 -12.05 26.35
N ARG A 324 -3.06 -10.94 26.70
CA ARG A 324 -4.50 -10.74 26.39
C ARG A 324 -4.76 -10.70 24.88
N ALA A 325 -3.91 -10.02 24.11
CA ALA A 325 -4.02 -9.96 22.67
C ALA A 325 -4.06 -11.36 22.06
N ARG A 326 -3.12 -12.22 22.46
CA ARG A 326 -3.02 -13.60 22.00
C ARG A 326 -4.27 -14.43 22.36
N ILE A 327 -4.76 -14.31 23.60
CA ILE A 327 -6.00 -14.98 24.03
C ILE A 327 -7.17 -14.56 23.14
N HIS A 328 -7.30 -13.26 22.87
CA HIS A 328 -8.38 -12.75 22.02
C HIS A 328 -8.25 -13.23 20.57
N GLN A 329 -7.03 -13.33 20.02
CA GLN A 329 -6.82 -13.91 18.68
C GLN A 329 -7.27 -15.37 18.62
N GLU A 330 -6.90 -16.19 19.62
CA GLU A 330 -7.28 -17.60 19.68
C GLU A 330 -8.79 -17.80 19.84
N GLN A 331 -9.46 -16.83 20.47
CA GLN A 331 -10.92 -16.81 20.60
C GLN A 331 -11.63 -16.23 19.36
N GLY A 332 -10.89 -15.83 18.32
CA GLY A 332 -11.43 -15.16 17.13
C GLY A 332 -11.94 -13.73 17.38
N GLN A 333 -11.59 -13.13 18.52
CA GLN A 333 -11.95 -11.75 18.89
C GLN A 333 -10.90 -10.76 18.39
N THR A 334 -10.75 -10.66 17.07
CA THR A 334 -9.67 -9.91 16.41
C THR A 334 -9.65 -8.42 16.78
N GLU A 335 -10.81 -7.80 16.98
CA GLU A 335 -10.91 -6.39 17.40
C GLU A 335 -10.28 -6.15 18.78
N ARG A 336 -10.66 -6.95 19.78
CA ARG A 336 -10.09 -6.88 21.13
C ARG A 336 -8.61 -7.22 21.14
N ALA A 337 -8.19 -8.15 20.27
CA ALA A 337 -6.77 -8.45 20.12
C ALA A 337 -5.98 -7.24 19.63
N ALA A 338 -6.51 -6.51 18.63
CA ALA A 338 -5.89 -5.29 18.13
C ALA A 338 -5.79 -4.21 19.23
N GLU A 339 -6.86 -3.97 20.01
CA GLU A 339 -6.83 -3.01 21.13
C GLU A 339 -5.74 -3.32 22.16
N GLN A 340 -5.54 -4.60 22.46
CA GLN A 340 -4.49 -5.02 23.40
C GLN A 340 -3.09 -4.82 22.79
N LEU A 341 -2.90 -5.06 21.49
CA LEU A 341 -1.64 -4.76 20.80
C LEU A 341 -1.35 -3.25 20.73
N GLU A 342 -2.37 -2.42 20.51
CA GLU A 342 -2.27 -0.96 20.58
C GLU A 342 -1.79 -0.53 21.98
N SER A 343 -2.40 -1.09 23.03
CA SER A 343 -2.03 -0.81 24.43
C SER A 343 -0.61 -1.28 24.78
N ALA A 344 -0.13 -2.35 24.13
CA ALA A 344 1.24 -2.84 24.26
C ALA A 344 2.25 -2.05 23.40
N GLY A 345 1.82 -1.05 22.62
CA GLY A 345 2.71 -0.30 21.72
C GLY A 345 3.15 -1.05 20.46
N ARG A 346 2.53 -2.20 20.14
CA ARG A 346 2.79 -2.99 18.92
C ARG A 346 1.93 -2.49 17.76
N VAL A 347 2.18 -1.23 17.39
CA VAL A 347 1.35 -0.45 16.45
C VAL A 347 1.19 -1.13 15.09
N LYS A 348 2.25 -1.74 14.53
CA LYS A 348 2.20 -2.39 13.21
C LYS A 348 1.33 -3.66 13.21
N GLU A 349 1.54 -4.54 14.19
CA GLU A 349 0.72 -5.77 14.32
C GLU A 349 -0.74 -5.44 14.62
N ALA A 350 -0.99 -4.40 15.43
CA ALA A 350 -2.34 -3.89 15.64
C ALA A 350 -2.98 -3.43 14.33
N ALA A 351 -2.24 -2.68 13.50
CA ALA A 351 -2.73 -2.19 12.20
C ALA A 351 -3.04 -3.34 11.22
N GLU A 352 -2.22 -4.39 11.19
CA GLU A 352 -2.47 -5.59 10.39
C GLU A 352 -3.76 -6.31 10.81
N LEU A 353 -3.99 -6.47 12.12
CA LEU A 353 -5.23 -7.06 12.62
C LEU A 353 -6.44 -6.20 12.29
N ARG A 354 -6.36 -4.87 12.45
CA ARG A 354 -7.42 -3.92 12.07
C ARG A 354 -7.74 -4.00 10.58
N ARG A 355 -6.72 -4.05 9.73
CA ARG A 355 -6.87 -4.28 8.28
C ARG A 355 -7.59 -5.60 7.97
N SER A 356 -7.29 -6.67 8.69
CA SER A 356 -7.91 -7.99 8.47
C SER A 356 -9.42 -8.02 8.73
N ILE A 357 -9.91 -7.12 9.60
CA ILE A 357 -11.34 -6.95 9.91
C ILE A 357 -11.97 -5.78 9.15
N SER A 358 -11.27 -5.22 8.15
CA SER A 358 -11.72 -4.07 7.35
C SER A 358 -11.96 -2.78 8.16
N ASP A 359 -11.33 -2.66 9.33
CA ASP A 359 -11.28 -1.41 10.11
C ASP A 359 -10.14 -0.54 9.58
N PHE A 360 -10.34 -0.04 8.36
CA PHE A 360 -9.29 0.64 7.59
C PHE A 360 -8.91 2.01 8.18
N ASP A 361 -9.87 2.77 8.71
CA ASP A 361 -9.60 4.09 9.32
C ASP A 361 -8.65 3.97 10.52
N ARG A 362 -8.91 3.00 11.41
CA ARG A 362 -8.06 2.79 12.57
C ARG A 362 -6.71 2.21 12.16
N ALA A 363 -6.67 1.30 11.18
CA ALA A 363 -5.42 0.78 10.64
C ALA A 363 -4.55 1.90 10.03
N ALA A 364 -5.15 2.83 9.29
CA ALA A 364 -4.47 3.95 8.67
C ALA A 364 -3.78 4.85 9.72
N LEU A 365 -4.51 5.25 10.77
CA LEU A 365 -3.97 6.04 11.89
C LEU A 365 -2.80 5.33 12.59
N LEU A 366 -2.87 4.01 12.74
CA LEU A 366 -1.79 3.24 13.35
C LEU A 366 -0.54 3.24 12.45
N TYR A 367 -0.70 3.02 11.14
CA TYR A 367 0.43 3.11 10.20
C TYR A 367 1.03 4.52 10.14
N GLU A 368 0.21 5.56 10.16
CA GLU A 368 0.67 6.96 10.18
C GLU A 368 1.49 7.25 11.46
N ASN A 369 0.99 6.86 12.63
CA ASN A 369 1.71 7.00 13.91
C ASN A 369 3.02 6.20 13.93
N ALA A 370 3.10 5.09 13.18
CA ALA A 370 4.32 4.31 13.02
C ALA A 370 5.30 4.90 11.98
N GLY A 371 4.93 6.00 11.31
CA GLY A 371 5.71 6.64 10.25
C GLY A 371 5.66 5.91 8.90
N ASP A 372 4.76 4.94 8.73
CA ASP A 372 4.58 4.18 7.49
C ASP A 372 3.49 4.82 6.63
N LEU A 373 3.84 5.95 6.04
CA LEU A 373 2.90 6.78 5.26
C LEU A 373 2.31 6.04 4.05
N ARG A 374 3.03 5.07 3.46
CA ARG A 374 2.55 4.33 2.29
C ARG A 374 1.38 3.41 2.66
N HIS A 375 1.55 2.58 3.70
CA HIS A 375 0.45 1.74 4.17
C HIS A 375 -0.69 2.58 4.75
N ALA A 376 -0.39 3.70 5.41
CA ALA A 376 -1.43 4.63 5.86
C ALA A 376 -2.27 5.15 4.69
N ALA A 377 -1.63 5.61 3.60
CA ALA A 377 -2.32 6.10 2.41
C ALA A 377 -3.18 5.03 1.73
N GLU A 378 -2.68 3.79 1.62
CA GLU A 378 -3.44 2.66 1.10
C GLU A 378 -4.67 2.33 1.97
N MET A 379 -4.53 2.41 3.30
CA MET A 379 -5.64 2.16 4.21
C MET A 379 -6.66 3.30 4.18
N TYR A 380 -6.24 4.58 4.10
CA TYR A 380 -7.17 5.69 3.91
C TYR A 380 -7.94 5.60 2.58
N ASP A 381 -7.27 5.18 1.49
CA ASP A 381 -7.91 4.95 0.18
C ASP A 381 -8.94 3.81 0.26
N ALA A 382 -8.62 2.72 0.98
CA ALA A 382 -9.54 1.62 1.23
C ALA A 382 -10.71 1.98 2.16
N ALA A 383 -10.50 2.94 3.06
CA ALA A 383 -11.54 3.47 3.96
C ALA A 383 -12.47 4.48 3.29
N GLU A 384 -12.18 4.90 2.04
CA GLU A 384 -12.85 6.01 1.36
C GLU A 384 -12.69 7.37 2.07
N SER A 385 -11.67 7.48 2.93
CA SER A 385 -11.25 8.72 3.60
C SER A 385 -10.35 9.53 2.67
N TRP A 386 -10.97 10.08 1.61
CA TRP A 386 -10.27 10.64 0.45
C TRP A 386 -9.35 11.82 0.79
N ASP A 387 -9.71 12.67 1.76
CA ASP A 387 -8.91 13.84 2.16
C ASP A 387 -7.60 13.44 2.86
N GLU A 388 -7.66 12.48 3.78
CA GLU A 388 -6.51 11.88 4.44
C GLU A 388 -5.64 11.10 3.45
N ALA A 389 -6.27 10.28 2.59
CA ALA A 389 -5.57 9.54 1.54
C ALA A 389 -4.80 10.47 0.61
N ALA A 390 -5.45 11.54 0.13
CA ALA A 390 -4.84 12.50 -0.78
C ALA A 390 -3.62 13.20 -0.17
N ARG A 391 -3.72 13.61 1.10
CA ARG A 391 -2.60 14.23 1.85
C ARG A 391 -1.45 13.25 2.05
N ALA A 392 -1.75 12.00 2.40
CA ALA A 392 -0.74 10.97 2.59
C ALA A 392 -0.02 10.63 1.27
N TRP A 393 -0.74 10.49 0.16
CA TRP A 393 -0.15 10.30 -1.17
C TRP A 393 0.66 11.51 -1.64
N ALA A 394 0.17 12.73 -1.39
CA ALA A 394 0.90 13.96 -1.71
C ALA A 394 2.22 14.08 -0.92
N ALA A 395 2.23 13.67 0.36
CA ALA A 395 3.44 13.66 1.18
C ALA A 395 4.50 12.65 0.68
N LEU A 396 4.07 11.62 -0.06
CA LEU A 396 4.94 10.66 -0.73
C LEU A 396 5.34 11.07 -2.16
N GLU A 397 4.90 12.25 -2.63
CA GLU A 397 5.06 12.73 -4.01
C GLU A 397 4.44 11.80 -5.08
N GLU A 398 3.47 10.98 -4.70
CA GLU A 398 2.74 10.06 -5.58
C GLU A 398 1.49 10.77 -6.14
N TRP A 399 1.72 11.77 -7.00
CA TRP A 399 0.70 12.71 -7.45
C TRP A 399 -0.49 12.08 -8.19
N ASP A 400 -0.28 10.98 -8.92
CA ASP A 400 -1.35 10.26 -9.60
C ASP A 400 -2.43 9.74 -8.64
N HIS A 401 -2.02 9.29 -7.46
CA HIS A 401 -2.95 8.82 -6.42
C HIS A 401 -3.59 10.01 -5.70
N ALA A 402 -2.79 11.03 -5.37
CA ALA A 402 -3.27 12.23 -4.70
C ALA A 402 -4.34 12.97 -5.51
N VAL A 403 -4.14 13.16 -6.83
CA VAL A 403 -5.11 13.81 -7.73
C VAL A 403 -6.43 13.07 -7.75
N ARG A 404 -6.42 11.74 -7.92
CA ARG A 404 -7.66 10.93 -7.89
C ARG A 404 -8.38 11.03 -6.55
N CYS A 405 -7.64 11.09 -5.44
CA CYS A 405 -8.23 11.22 -4.12
C CYS A 405 -8.83 12.62 -3.91
N TYR A 406 -8.12 13.70 -4.27
CA TYR A 406 -8.65 15.07 -4.19
C TYR A 406 -9.89 15.28 -5.08
N GLU A 407 -9.94 14.66 -6.26
CA GLU A 407 -11.13 14.65 -7.13
C GLU A 407 -12.36 14.04 -6.43
N LYS A 408 -12.17 12.91 -5.74
CA LYS A 408 -13.25 12.25 -5.00
C LYS A 408 -13.65 13.00 -3.73
N ALA A 409 -12.68 13.61 -3.06
CA ALA A 409 -12.91 14.43 -1.88
C ALA A 409 -13.67 15.73 -2.22
N GLY A 410 -13.49 16.25 -3.44
CA GLY A 410 -14.04 17.54 -3.84
C GLY A 410 -13.26 18.74 -3.28
N ASP A 411 -12.04 18.53 -2.78
CA ASP A 411 -11.12 19.62 -2.42
C ASP A 411 -10.44 20.15 -3.69
N HIS A 412 -11.07 21.14 -4.31
CA HIS A 412 -10.61 21.71 -5.56
C HIS A 412 -9.32 22.51 -5.41
N ASP A 413 -9.07 23.15 -4.25
CA ASP A 413 -7.90 24.00 -4.07
C ASP A 413 -6.63 23.15 -3.91
N ALA A 414 -6.74 22.05 -3.16
CA ALA A 414 -5.70 21.04 -3.05
C ALA A 414 -5.51 20.27 -4.36
N LEU A 415 -6.59 19.97 -5.09
CA LEU A 415 -6.54 19.36 -6.43
C LEU A 415 -5.75 20.22 -7.42
N ILE A 416 -6.00 21.53 -7.49
CA ILE A 416 -5.22 22.43 -8.36
C ILE A 416 -3.74 22.39 -7.95
N GLY A 417 -3.44 22.38 -6.65
CA GLY A 417 -2.06 22.26 -6.17
C GLY A 417 -1.39 20.93 -6.55
N ALA A 418 -2.11 19.81 -6.48
CA ALA A 418 -1.60 18.50 -6.88
C ALA A 418 -1.38 18.41 -8.40
N LEU A 419 -2.28 18.96 -9.22
CA LEU A 419 -2.12 19.04 -10.68
C LEU A 419 -0.94 19.93 -11.07
N GLU A 420 -0.70 21.02 -10.35
CA GLU A 420 0.50 21.86 -10.51
C GLU A 420 1.79 21.07 -10.26
N ALA A 421 1.84 20.28 -9.17
CA ALA A 421 3.00 19.46 -8.83
C ALA A 421 3.23 18.32 -9.84
N GLN A 422 2.16 17.75 -10.39
CA GLN A 422 2.21 16.73 -11.44
C GLN A 422 2.67 17.29 -12.81
N GLY A 423 2.46 18.59 -13.05
CA GLY A 423 2.77 19.26 -14.32
C GLY A 423 1.59 19.35 -15.30
N GLU A 424 0.37 19.02 -14.88
CA GLU A 424 -0.88 19.11 -15.65
C GLU A 424 -1.42 20.56 -15.64
N LEU A 425 -0.62 21.49 -16.18
CA LEU A 425 -0.80 22.94 -16.03
C LEU A 425 -2.11 23.46 -16.61
N PHE A 426 -2.52 22.99 -17.79
CA PHE A 426 -3.76 23.43 -18.43
C PHE A 426 -4.99 23.00 -17.61
N ARG A 427 -5.00 21.75 -17.13
CA ARG A 427 -6.10 21.23 -16.32
C ARG A 427 -6.23 21.99 -14.99
N ALA A 428 -5.10 22.26 -14.34
CA ALA A 428 -5.05 23.10 -13.14
C ALA A 428 -5.58 24.51 -13.42
N ALA A 429 -5.19 25.11 -14.55
CA ALA A 429 -5.61 26.45 -14.93
C ALA A 429 -7.10 26.54 -15.25
N ALA A 430 -7.65 25.57 -15.97
CA ALA A 430 -9.07 25.50 -16.30
C ALA A 430 -9.91 25.43 -15.01
N LEU A 431 -9.51 24.58 -14.06
CA LEU A 431 -10.19 24.44 -12.79
C LEU A 431 -10.09 25.71 -11.92
N ALA A 432 -8.94 26.40 -11.94
CA ALA A 432 -8.78 27.69 -11.28
C ALA A 432 -9.68 28.78 -11.91
N SER A 433 -9.81 28.77 -13.24
CA SER A 433 -10.67 29.71 -13.99
C SER A 433 -12.15 29.51 -13.67
N GLU A 434 -12.63 28.26 -13.62
CA GLU A 434 -14.02 27.93 -13.24
C GLU A 434 -14.40 28.42 -11.83
N ARG A 435 -13.40 28.58 -10.95
CA ARG A 435 -13.57 29.05 -9.57
C ARG A 435 -13.30 30.54 -9.39
N ASP A 436 -13.14 31.29 -10.49
CA ASP A 436 -12.84 32.73 -10.48
C ASP A 436 -11.47 33.07 -9.81
N ASP A 437 -10.57 32.10 -9.66
CA ASP A 437 -9.18 32.34 -9.23
C ASP A 437 -8.32 32.74 -10.45
N ARG A 438 -8.60 33.94 -10.95
CA ARG A 438 -8.04 34.47 -12.20
C ARG A 438 -6.53 34.63 -12.15
N ALA A 439 -6.00 35.11 -11.02
CA ALA A 439 -4.57 35.30 -10.84
C ALA A 439 -3.80 33.97 -10.96
N ARG A 440 -4.35 32.90 -10.38
CA ARG A 440 -3.80 31.54 -10.50
C ARG A 440 -3.99 30.99 -11.91
N ALA A 441 -5.16 31.14 -12.50
CA ALA A 441 -5.43 30.70 -13.87
C ALA A 441 -4.48 31.34 -14.89
N ILE A 442 -4.31 32.67 -14.86
CA ILE A 442 -3.38 33.41 -15.74
C ILE A 442 -1.95 32.90 -15.57
N ARG A 443 -1.49 32.73 -14.33
CA ARG A 443 -0.13 32.21 -14.05
C ARG A 443 0.09 30.81 -14.63
N LEU A 444 -0.91 29.95 -14.56
CA LEU A 444 -0.81 28.56 -15.03
C LEU A 444 -0.90 28.47 -16.55
N LEU A 445 -1.84 29.20 -17.18
CA LEU A 445 -1.98 29.28 -18.64
C LEU A 445 -0.69 29.81 -19.31
N GLN A 446 -0.03 30.78 -18.68
CA GLN A 446 1.24 31.34 -19.15
C GLN A 446 2.40 30.34 -19.18
N GLN A 447 2.30 29.23 -18.43
CA GLN A 447 3.32 28.17 -18.40
C GLN A 447 3.06 27.08 -19.43
N VAL A 448 1.85 27.02 -20.02
CA VAL A 448 1.52 26.09 -21.10
C VAL A 448 2.30 26.52 -22.36
N GLY A 449 3.19 25.66 -22.83
CA GLY A 449 4.09 25.97 -23.94
C GLY A 449 3.50 25.65 -25.32
N PRO A 450 4.04 26.20 -26.42
CA PRO A 450 3.54 25.97 -27.78
C PRO A 450 3.57 24.53 -28.30
N LYS A 451 4.30 23.64 -27.61
CA LYS A 451 4.38 22.21 -27.95
C LYS A 451 3.29 21.38 -27.26
N ASP A 452 2.56 21.99 -26.33
CA ASP A 452 1.48 21.35 -25.61
C ASP A 452 0.24 21.23 -26.52
N PRO A 453 -0.43 20.06 -26.60
CA PRO A 453 -1.66 19.91 -27.37
C PRO A 453 -2.77 20.90 -26.99
N GLU A 454 -2.83 21.31 -25.72
CA GLU A 454 -3.85 22.23 -25.21
C GLU A 454 -3.44 23.71 -25.36
N TYR A 455 -2.28 24.01 -25.98
CA TYR A 455 -1.76 25.37 -26.09
C TYR A 455 -2.75 26.34 -26.76
N GLY A 456 -3.43 25.91 -27.82
CA GLY A 456 -4.43 26.74 -28.51
C GLY A 456 -5.59 27.15 -27.58
N ARG A 457 -6.06 26.21 -26.75
CA ARG A 457 -7.12 26.46 -25.76
C ARG A 457 -6.60 27.26 -24.57
N ALA A 458 -5.33 27.10 -24.21
CA ALA A 458 -4.70 27.89 -23.16
C ALA A 458 -4.62 29.38 -23.56
N VAL A 459 -4.26 29.68 -24.81
CA VAL A 459 -4.22 31.03 -25.36
C VAL A 459 -5.62 31.66 -25.39
N GLU A 460 -6.66 30.91 -25.76
CA GLU A 460 -8.06 31.37 -25.71
C GLU A 460 -8.50 31.74 -24.28
N LEU A 461 -8.28 30.85 -23.31
CA LEU A 461 -8.61 31.13 -21.91
C LEU A 461 -7.82 32.32 -21.35
N LEU A 462 -6.58 32.49 -21.79
CA LEU A 462 -5.73 33.60 -21.37
C LEU A 462 -6.21 34.93 -21.96
N ALA A 463 -6.69 34.94 -23.20
CA ALA A 463 -7.31 36.12 -23.82
C ALA A 463 -8.55 36.56 -23.02
N LEU A 464 -9.43 35.62 -22.69
CA LEU A 464 -10.63 35.86 -21.88
C LEU A 464 -10.28 36.40 -20.48
N ALA A 465 -9.27 35.82 -19.82
CA ALA A 465 -8.84 36.27 -18.51
C ALA A 465 -8.27 37.70 -18.54
N PHE A 466 -7.49 38.06 -19.56
CA PHE A 466 -6.98 39.43 -19.71
C PHE A 466 -8.07 40.44 -20.06
N GLU A 467 -9.04 40.06 -20.88
CA GLU A 467 -10.19 40.90 -21.22
C GLU A 467 -11.02 41.23 -19.96
N GLN A 468 -11.30 40.23 -19.13
CA GLN A 468 -12.05 40.41 -17.87
C GLN A 468 -11.33 41.31 -16.85
N GLU A 469 -10.00 41.30 -16.84
CA GLU A 469 -9.17 42.18 -16.00
C GLU A 469 -8.95 43.58 -16.62
N GLY A 470 -9.49 43.84 -17.82
CA GLY A 470 -9.37 45.12 -18.52
C GLY A 470 -8.01 45.33 -19.21
N HIS A 471 -7.19 44.29 -19.34
CA HIS A 471 -5.92 44.31 -20.06
C HIS A 471 -6.12 44.04 -21.55
N LEU A 472 -6.86 44.93 -22.22
CA LEU A 472 -7.33 44.76 -23.60
C LEU A 472 -6.19 44.54 -24.62
N ASP A 473 -5.04 45.19 -24.44
CA ASP A 473 -3.87 44.99 -25.32
C ASP A 473 -3.27 43.58 -25.20
N LEU A 474 -3.24 43.03 -23.98
CA LEU A 474 -2.74 41.67 -23.75
C LEU A 474 -3.73 40.64 -24.29
N ALA A 475 -5.04 40.88 -24.13
CA ALA A 475 -6.08 40.07 -24.73
C ALA A 475 -5.98 40.06 -26.26
N ALA A 476 -5.82 41.23 -26.90
CA ALA A 476 -5.63 41.37 -28.34
C ALA A 476 -4.43 40.56 -28.84
N ASN A 477 -3.28 40.63 -28.15
CA ASN A 477 -2.10 39.85 -28.51
C ASN A 477 -2.34 38.33 -28.42
N GLN A 478 -3.13 37.85 -27.44
CA GLN A 478 -3.48 36.43 -27.36
C GLN A 478 -4.43 36.02 -28.49
N ILE A 479 -5.39 36.87 -28.88
CA ILE A 479 -6.26 36.59 -30.02
C ILE A 479 -5.47 36.55 -31.34
N GLU A 480 -4.50 37.44 -31.53
CA GLU A 480 -3.56 37.38 -32.67
C GLU A 480 -2.80 36.04 -32.69
N ARG A 481 -2.27 35.62 -31.54
CA ARG A 481 -1.57 34.34 -31.41
C ARG A 481 -2.50 33.16 -31.66
N ARG A 482 -3.78 33.27 -31.29
CA ARG A 482 -4.76 32.23 -31.60
C ARG A 482 -5.08 32.14 -33.09
N LEU A 483 -5.19 33.28 -33.77
CA LEU A 483 -5.36 33.36 -35.23
C LEU A 483 -4.21 32.68 -35.99
N GLU A 484 -2.98 32.77 -35.49
CA GLU A 484 -1.80 32.08 -36.05
C GLU A 484 -1.86 30.55 -35.89
N LEU A 485 -2.60 30.06 -34.90
CA LEU A 485 -2.72 28.64 -34.55
C LEU A 485 -3.94 27.95 -35.16
N LEU A 486 -4.71 28.64 -36.02
CA LEU A 486 -5.90 28.06 -36.65
C LEU A 486 -5.53 26.99 -37.68
N GLU A 487 -6.31 25.90 -37.72
CA GLU A 487 -6.11 24.81 -38.66
C GLU A 487 -6.76 25.09 -40.02
N ALA A 488 -6.37 24.33 -41.05
CA ALA A 488 -6.93 24.45 -42.39
C ALA A 488 -8.42 24.04 -42.41
N GLY A 489 -9.31 25.02 -42.32
CA GLY A 489 -10.76 24.83 -42.26
C GLY A 489 -11.46 25.68 -41.20
N ASP A 490 -10.71 26.23 -40.25
CA ASP A 490 -11.24 27.14 -39.24
C ASP A 490 -11.64 28.48 -39.86
N ASN A 491 -12.70 29.09 -39.34
CA ASN A 491 -13.13 30.42 -39.75
C ASN A 491 -12.45 31.49 -38.86
N PRO A 492 -11.47 32.26 -39.35
CA PRO A 492 -10.80 33.30 -38.55
C PRO A 492 -11.68 34.54 -38.33
N SER A 493 -12.75 34.72 -39.10
CA SER A 493 -13.53 35.96 -39.16
C SER A 493 -14.13 36.42 -37.82
N PRO A 494 -14.67 35.53 -36.95
CA PRO A 494 -15.11 35.92 -35.60
C PRO A 494 -13.98 36.41 -34.69
N LEU A 495 -12.81 35.76 -34.75
CA LEU A 495 -11.63 36.13 -33.96
C LEU A 495 -11.01 37.44 -34.46
N GLU A 496 -10.99 37.67 -35.78
CA GLU A 496 -10.56 38.96 -36.36
C GLU A 496 -11.48 40.11 -35.96
N LEU A 497 -12.79 39.87 -35.89
CA LEU A 497 -13.74 40.87 -35.41
C LEU A 497 -13.49 41.19 -33.93
N HIS A 498 -13.34 40.17 -33.10
CA HIS A 498 -13.09 40.33 -31.67
C HIS A 498 -11.74 41.04 -31.41
N LEU A 499 -10.70 40.69 -32.18
CA LEU A 499 -9.42 41.42 -32.16
C LEU A 499 -9.61 42.90 -32.49
N ALA A 500 -10.39 43.22 -33.52
CA ALA A 500 -10.65 44.61 -33.90
C ALA A 500 -11.44 45.38 -32.84
N GLU A 501 -12.35 44.72 -32.10
CA GLU A 501 -13.05 45.31 -30.95
C GLU A 501 -12.08 45.64 -29.83
N LEU A 502 -11.26 44.66 -29.41
CA LEU A 502 -10.26 44.85 -28.36
C LEU A 502 -9.28 45.98 -28.68
N LEU A 503 -8.81 46.06 -29.94
CA LEU A 503 -7.92 47.14 -30.40
C LEU A 503 -8.62 48.51 -30.46
N ASP A 504 -9.89 48.57 -30.85
CA ASP A 504 -10.65 49.83 -30.86
C ASP A 504 -10.93 50.32 -29.44
N GLU A 505 -11.19 49.40 -28.50
CA GLU A 505 -11.42 49.69 -27.09
C GLU A 505 -10.13 50.05 -26.34
N SER A 506 -8.98 49.45 -26.71
CA SER A 506 -7.68 49.83 -26.15
C SER A 506 -7.13 51.15 -26.68
N GLY A 507 -7.74 51.70 -27.74
CA GLY A 507 -7.40 52.99 -28.34
C GLY A 507 -6.48 52.90 -29.57
N ASP A 508 -6.08 51.70 -29.98
CA ASP A 508 -5.35 51.45 -31.23
C ASP A 508 -6.30 51.37 -32.44
N HIS A 509 -6.99 52.48 -32.68
CA HIS A 509 -7.96 52.61 -33.78
C HIS A 509 -7.33 52.35 -35.17
N ALA A 510 -6.03 52.57 -35.34
CA ALA A 510 -5.33 52.37 -36.61
C ALA A 510 -5.16 50.89 -36.93
N ARG A 511 -4.73 50.07 -35.96
CA ARG A 511 -4.67 48.61 -36.14
C ARG A 511 -6.06 48.00 -36.23
N ALA A 512 -7.01 48.45 -35.40
CA ALA A 512 -8.41 48.01 -35.48
C ALA A 512 -9.00 48.21 -36.89
N LEU A 513 -8.76 49.39 -37.50
CA LEU A 513 -9.22 49.69 -38.85
C LEU A 513 -8.57 48.77 -39.91
N THR A 514 -7.28 48.49 -39.76
CA THR A 514 -6.54 47.61 -40.69
C THR A 514 -7.10 46.18 -40.68
N VAL A 515 -7.42 45.66 -39.48
CA VAL A 515 -8.03 44.32 -39.32
C VAL A 515 -9.43 44.29 -39.93
N LEU A 516 -10.25 45.30 -39.66
CA LEU A 516 -11.61 45.40 -40.23
C LEU A 516 -11.61 45.54 -41.76
N GLU A 517 -10.67 46.30 -42.32
CA GLU A 517 -10.55 46.46 -43.78
C GLU A 517 -10.11 45.15 -44.44
N ARG A 518 -9.15 44.42 -43.84
CA ARG A 518 -8.77 43.07 -44.30
C ARG A 518 -9.96 42.10 -44.26
N LEU A 519 -10.73 42.12 -43.17
CA LEU A 519 -11.91 41.27 -43.03
C LEU A 519 -12.99 41.64 -44.07
N ARG A 520 -13.22 42.94 -44.34
CA ARG A 520 -14.16 43.41 -45.37
C ARG A 520 -13.76 42.95 -46.77
N ASP A 521 -12.47 43.02 -47.09
CA ASP A 521 -11.96 42.66 -48.41
C ASP A 521 -12.07 41.13 -48.64
N ARG A 522 -11.98 40.33 -47.58
CA ARG A 522 -12.15 38.87 -47.61
C ARG A 522 -13.62 38.43 -47.56
N GLU A 523 -14.44 39.05 -46.71
CA GLU A 523 -15.85 38.74 -46.51
C GLU A 523 -16.72 40.01 -46.50
N PRO A 524 -17.10 40.55 -47.68
CA PRO A 524 -17.83 41.81 -47.78
C PRO A 524 -19.22 41.80 -47.13
N THR A 525 -19.81 40.62 -46.94
CA THR A 525 -21.12 40.42 -46.33
C THR A 525 -21.07 40.22 -44.81
N TYR A 526 -19.89 40.33 -44.19
CA TYR A 526 -19.74 40.12 -42.76
C TYR A 526 -20.55 41.17 -41.95
N PRO A 527 -21.33 40.78 -40.94
CA PRO A 527 -22.31 41.67 -40.30
C PRO A 527 -21.70 42.97 -39.75
N ASN A 528 -22.35 44.10 -40.04
CA ASN A 528 -22.01 45.43 -39.49
C ASN A 528 -20.56 45.90 -39.74
N ILE A 529 -19.83 45.29 -40.67
CA ILE A 529 -18.41 45.63 -40.88
C ILE A 529 -18.23 47.05 -41.41
N ALA A 530 -19.10 47.50 -42.32
CA ALA A 530 -19.04 48.84 -42.89
C ALA A 530 -19.34 49.94 -41.86
N SER A 531 -20.32 49.74 -40.98
CA SER A 531 -20.65 50.70 -39.92
C SER A 531 -19.56 50.77 -38.85
N ARG A 532 -18.92 49.65 -38.52
CA ARG A 532 -17.76 49.58 -37.61
C ARG A 532 -16.52 50.29 -38.17
N ILE A 533 -16.19 50.06 -39.45
CA ILE A 533 -15.10 50.78 -40.13
C ILE A 533 -15.32 52.29 -40.06
N GLU A 534 -16.55 52.75 -40.30
CA GLU A 534 -16.89 54.17 -40.24
C GLU A 534 -16.80 54.73 -38.81
N SER A 535 -17.24 53.98 -37.78
CA SER A 535 -17.12 54.42 -36.39
C SER A 535 -15.66 54.57 -35.95
N VAL A 536 -14.79 53.62 -36.31
CA VAL A 536 -13.35 53.67 -36.00
C VAL A 536 -12.67 54.83 -36.74
N ARG A 537 -12.99 55.07 -38.03
CA ARG A 537 -12.48 56.23 -38.79
C ARG A 537 -12.87 57.57 -38.17
N LYS A 538 -14.10 57.68 -37.66
CA LYS A 538 -14.58 58.88 -36.97
C LYS A 538 -13.81 59.12 -35.67
N LYS A 539 -13.53 58.07 -34.88
CA LYS A 539 -12.69 58.16 -33.68
C LYS A 539 -11.26 58.60 -34.03
N LEU A 540 -10.64 57.98 -35.04
CA LEU A 540 -9.29 58.30 -35.49
C LEU A 540 -9.14 59.76 -35.98
N SER A 541 -10.11 60.26 -36.76
CA SER A 541 -10.11 61.67 -37.21
C SER A 541 -10.36 62.66 -36.07
N SER A 542 -11.23 62.32 -35.10
CA SER A 542 -11.43 63.15 -33.90
C SER A 542 -10.19 63.24 -33.00
N SER A 543 -9.42 62.15 -32.89
CA SER A 543 -8.19 62.11 -32.10
C SER A 543 -7.03 62.88 -32.76
N ALA A 544 -7.06 63.04 -34.09
CA ALA A 544 -6.09 63.85 -34.84
C ALA A 544 -6.42 65.36 -34.78
N GLN A 545 -7.70 65.72 -34.77
CA GLN A 545 -8.16 67.12 -34.71
C GLN A 545 -7.87 67.80 -33.36
N ASN A 546 -7.80 67.03 -32.26
CA ASN A 546 -7.51 67.54 -30.91
C ASN A 546 -6.02 67.84 -30.64
N ARG A 547 -5.09 67.47 -31.54
CA ARG A 547 -3.65 67.70 -31.37
C ARG A 547 -3.15 69.04 -31.92
N THR A 548 -3.97 69.79 -32.67
CA THR A 548 -3.54 71.01 -33.39
C THR A 548 -4.03 72.34 -32.80
N THR A 549 -4.74 72.34 -31.68
CA THR A 549 -5.20 73.58 -31.02
C THR A 549 -5.02 73.53 -29.49
N ALA A 550 -3.82 73.86 -29.00
CA ALA A 550 -3.64 74.28 -27.61
C ALA A 550 -2.39 75.17 -27.47
N GLY A 551 -2.60 76.48 -27.68
CA GLY A 551 -1.72 77.52 -27.17
C GLY A 551 -1.95 77.74 -25.67
N PHE A 552 -0.86 78.02 -24.97
CA PHE A 552 -0.75 78.32 -23.54
C PHE A 552 -1.64 79.49 -23.07
N THR A 553 -2.64 79.23 -22.21
CA THR A 553 -3.07 80.07 -21.05
C THR A 553 -3.96 79.21 -20.12
N PRO A 554 -3.75 79.16 -18.79
CA PRO A 554 -4.53 78.28 -17.91
C PRO A 554 -5.80 78.97 -17.38
N PRO A 555 -6.90 78.22 -17.26
CA PRO A 555 -7.84 78.43 -16.16
C PRO A 555 -8.07 77.15 -15.35
N ALA A 556 -8.50 77.38 -14.11
CA ALA A 556 -8.58 76.42 -13.02
C ALA A 556 -9.55 75.26 -13.25
N GLY A 557 -9.17 74.10 -12.71
CA GLY A 557 -10.07 73.01 -12.36
C GLY A 557 -10.14 71.88 -13.38
N ALA A 558 -9.67 70.70 -12.94
CA ALA A 558 -9.73 69.39 -13.58
C ALA A 558 -8.68 69.12 -14.69
N THR A 559 -7.54 68.55 -14.31
CA THR A 559 -6.59 67.93 -15.25
C THR A 559 -6.90 66.44 -15.39
N ALA A 560 -7.36 66.07 -16.58
CA ALA A 560 -7.21 64.72 -17.12
C ALA A 560 -5.70 64.42 -17.23
N PHE A 561 -5.25 63.32 -16.63
CA PHE A 561 -3.88 62.84 -16.79
C PHE A 561 -3.73 62.28 -18.21
N VAL A 562 -3.15 63.09 -19.11
CA VAL A 562 -2.36 62.56 -20.21
C VAL A 562 -1.19 61.83 -19.55
N ALA A 563 -1.03 60.53 -19.83
CA ALA A 563 0.10 59.76 -19.31
C ALA A 563 1.39 60.29 -19.96
N GLU A 564 2.05 61.25 -19.31
CA GLU A 564 3.43 61.59 -19.62
C GLU A 564 4.34 60.41 -19.25
N GLU A 565 5.31 60.09 -20.10
CA GLU A 565 6.37 59.11 -19.77
C GLU A 565 7.02 59.50 -18.44
N ARG A 566 7.01 58.56 -17.48
CA ARG A 566 7.41 58.85 -16.09
C ARG A 566 8.89 59.16 -15.97
N TYR A 567 9.72 58.51 -16.77
CA TYR A 567 11.17 58.61 -16.72
C TYR A 567 11.73 59.28 -17.98
N GLU A 568 12.29 60.48 -17.80
CA GLU A 568 13.01 61.17 -18.88
C GLU A 568 14.47 60.68 -18.92
N ILE A 569 14.83 59.96 -19.98
CA ILE A 569 16.20 59.49 -20.20
C ILE A 569 17.12 60.67 -20.50
N LEU A 570 18.18 60.85 -19.71
CA LEU A 570 19.16 61.93 -19.86
C LEU A 570 20.42 61.48 -20.59
N GLU A 571 20.99 60.34 -20.20
CA GLU A 571 22.21 59.77 -20.81
C GLU A 571 22.30 58.26 -20.56
N GLU A 572 22.96 57.51 -21.46
CA GLU A 572 23.35 56.10 -21.23
C GLU A 572 24.62 56.08 -20.37
N ILE A 573 24.55 55.44 -19.20
CA ILE A 573 25.67 55.37 -18.23
C ILE A 573 26.34 54.00 -18.17
N GLY A 574 25.75 52.97 -18.79
CA GLY A 574 26.36 51.65 -18.87
C GLY A 574 25.64 50.70 -19.82
N ARG A 575 26.41 49.83 -20.48
CA ARG A 575 25.91 48.77 -21.36
C ARG A 575 26.66 47.48 -21.05
N GLY A 576 25.95 46.38 -20.82
CA GLY A 576 26.54 45.08 -20.52
C GLY A 576 25.62 43.91 -20.83
N GLY A 577 26.07 42.69 -20.53
CA GLY A 577 25.31 41.44 -20.82
C GLY A 577 23.97 41.29 -20.07
N MET A 578 23.68 42.19 -19.13
CA MET A 578 22.46 42.19 -18.30
C MET A 578 21.49 43.34 -18.65
N GLY A 579 21.80 44.15 -19.68
CA GLY A 579 20.94 45.25 -20.14
C GLY A 579 21.64 46.60 -20.29
N LEU A 580 20.83 47.63 -20.50
CA LEU A 580 21.22 49.03 -20.65
C LEU A 580 20.88 49.80 -19.38
N VAL A 581 21.82 50.61 -18.88
CA VAL A 581 21.62 51.48 -17.73
C VAL A 581 21.68 52.92 -18.18
N TYR A 582 20.62 53.66 -17.89
CA TYR A 582 20.47 55.07 -18.19
C TYR A 582 20.48 55.90 -16.90
N LYS A 583 20.98 57.11 -16.97
CA LYS A 583 20.62 58.15 -16.03
C LYS A 583 19.32 58.77 -16.49
N ALA A 584 18.32 58.78 -15.63
CA ALA A 584 16.99 59.28 -15.94
C ALA A 584 16.51 60.26 -14.87
N ARG A 585 15.62 61.17 -15.23
CA ARG A 585 14.86 61.99 -14.29
C ARG A 585 13.48 61.38 -14.10
N ASP A 586 13.20 60.96 -12.86
CA ASP A 586 11.86 60.58 -12.43
C ASP A 586 11.02 61.86 -12.34
N ARG A 587 10.11 62.08 -13.30
CA ARG A 587 9.29 63.29 -13.39
C ARG A 587 8.25 63.38 -12.28
N ARG A 588 7.82 62.23 -11.74
CA ARG A 588 6.84 62.17 -10.66
C ARG A 588 7.42 62.60 -9.33
N LEU A 589 8.64 62.17 -9.03
CA LEU A 589 9.33 62.47 -7.75
C LEU A 589 10.38 63.58 -7.86
N GLY A 590 10.66 64.07 -9.08
CA GLY A 590 11.60 65.17 -9.33
C GLY A 590 13.07 64.85 -9.02
N ARG A 591 13.48 63.58 -9.11
CA ARG A 591 14.82 63.10 -8.74
C ARG A 591 15.57 62.46 -9.91
N ILE A 592 16.89 62.46 -9.82
CA ILE A 592 17.75 61.73 -10.77
C ILE A 592 17.96 60.30 -10.26
N VAL A 593 17.78 59.32 -11.14
CA VAL A 593 17.89 57.88 -10.85
C VAL A 593 18.76 57.19 -11.90
N ALA A 594 19.32 56.04 -11.54
CA ALA A 594 19.80 55.08 -12.52
C ALA A 594 18.64 54.14 -12.90
N LEU A 595 18.34 54.03 -14.19
CA LEU A 595 17.29 53.20 -14.76
C LEU A 595 17.93 52.08 -15.57
N LYS A 596 17.83 50.85 -15.08
CA LYS A 596 18.31 49.64 -15.75
C LYS A 596 17.15 49.02 -16.53
N ARG A 597 17.24 49.02 -17.86
CA ARG A 597 16.30 48.36 -18.76
C ARG A 597 16.66 46.88 -18.87
N MET A 598 15.67 46.03 -18.64
CA MET A 598 15.82 44.58 -18.71
C MET A 598 15.83 44.09 -20.18
N PRO A 599 16.33 42.88 -20.46
CA PRO A 599 16.31 42.29 -21.80
C PRO A 599 14.88 42.25 -22.39
N GLU A 600 14.75 42.52 -23.69
CA GLU A 600 13.45 42.59 -24.37
C GLU A 600 12.70 41.26 -24.33
N ASN A 601 13.42 40.13 -24.33
CA ASN A 601 12.83 38.81 -24.24
C ASN A 601 12.31 38.47 -22.84
N LEU A 602 12.57 39.28 -21.80
CA LEU A 602 12.01 39.04 -20.46
C LEU A 602 10.48 38.94 -20.50
N ARG A 603 9.81 39.72 -21.35
CA ARG A 603 8.35 39.68 -21.54
C ARG A 603 7.85 38.34 -22.09
N ASP A 604 8.70 37.59 -22.78
CA ASP A 604 8.37 36.31 -23.41
C ASP A 604 8.49 35.13 -22.42
N HIS A 605 8.97 35.40 -21.19
CA HIS A 605 9.15 34.41 -20.12
C HIS A 605 8.39 34.81 -18.84
N PRO A 606 7.10 34.47 -18.71
CA PRO A 606 6.27 34.90 -17.59
C PRO A 606 6.80 34.51 -16.21
N GLY A 607 7.39 33.31 -16.09
CA GLY A 607 8.06 32.87 -14.85
C GLY A 607 9.25 33.76 -14.46
N ALA A 608 9.99 34.28 -15.44
CA ALA A 608 11.07 35.22 -15.20
C ALA A 608 10.56 36.62 -14.83
N VAL A 609 9.42 37.06 -15.37
CA VAL A 609 8.75 38.31 -14.97
C VAL A 609 8.29 38.25 -13.51
N GLN A 610 7.72 37.12 -13.06
CA GLN A 610 7.33 36.94 -11.66
C GLN A 610 8.54 36.93 -10.72
N LEU A 611 9.60 36.22 -11.10
CA LEU A 611 10.88 36.28 -10.39
C LEU A 611 11.43 37.71 -10.35
N PHE A 612 11.31 38.46 -11.46
CA PHE A 612 11.74 39.85 -11.54
C PHE A 612 11.00 40.76 -10.58
N LEU A 613 9.66 40.72 -10.58
CA LEU A 613 8.85 41.53 -9.67
C LEU A 613 9.08 41.12 -8.21
N GLY A 614 9.16 39.81 -7.92
CA GLY A 614 9.42 39.29 -6.57
C GLY A 614 10.79 39.69 -6.02
N GLU A 615 11.85 39.51 -6.80
CA GLU A 615 13.22 39.89 -6.41
C GLU A 615 13.35 41.42 -6.29
N ALA A 616 12.74 42.19 -7.20
CA ALA A 616 12.75 43.65 -7.11
C ALA A 616 12.00 44.16 -5.88
N GLN A 617 10.84 43.57 -5.53
CA GLN A 617 10.10 43.91 -4.30
C GLN A 617 10.89 43.56 -3.04
N ALA A 618 11.54 42.39 -3.01
CA ALA A 618 12.39 41.98 -1.90
C ALA A 618 13.58 42.94 -1.74
N ALA A 619 14.23 43.30 -2.84
CA ALA A 619 15.38 44.19 -2.82
C ALA A 619 15.03 45.67 -2.56
N ALA A 620 13.83 46.13 -2.95
CA ALA A 620 13.34 47.48 -2.61
C ALA A 620 13.11 47.70 -1.11
N ARG A 621 12.94 46.61 -0.33
CA ARG A 621 12.84 46.67 1.14
C ARG A 621 14.20 46.79 1.83
N MET A 622 15.30 46.58 1.09
CA MET A 622 16.64 46.67 1.64
C MET A 622 17.13 48.12 1.66
N ASN A 623 17.35 48.66 2.85
CA ASN A 623 18.00 49.95 3.05
C ASN A 623 19.25 49.76 3.90
N HIS A 624 20.42 49.77 3.26
CA HIS A 624 21.71 49.59 3.93
C HIS A 624 22.80 50.39 3.21
N PRO A 625 23.76 51.02 3.93
CA PRO A 625 24.82 51.82 3.30
C PRO A 625 25.67 51.04 2.29
N ASN A 626 25.80 49.71 2.45
CA ASN A 626 26.56 48.85 1.54
C ASN A 626 25.72 48.11 0.49
N ILE A 627 24.44 48.44 0.33
CA ILE A 627 23.56 47.88 -0.72
C ILE A 627 23.02 49.06 -1.55
N VAL A 628 22.92 48.86 -2.87
CA VAL A 628 22.27 49.84 -3.74
C VAL A 628 20.78 49.89 -3.44
N THR A 629 20.25 51.09 -3.23
CA THR A 629 18.84 51.32 -2.93
C THR A 629 18.04 51.21 -4.21
N LEU A 630 17.16 50.22 -4.30
CA LEU A 630 16.15 50.15 -5.36
C LEU A 630 14.99 51.07 -5.02
N TYR A 631 14.51 51.79 -6.03
CA TYR A 631 13.43 52.75 -5.90
C TYR A 631 12.12 52.24 -6.49
N ASP A 632 12.21 51.56 -7.63
CA ASP A 632 11.03 51.07 -8.32
C ASP A 632 11.40 49.94 -9.29
N ALA A 633 10.42 49.08 -9.59
CA ALA A 633 10.49 48.13 -10.68
C ALA A 633 9.12 48.10 -11.36
N ASP A 634 9.12 48.50 -12.62
CA ASP A 634 7.90 48.88 -13.33
C ASP A 634 8.05 48.56 -14.82
N GLN A 635 6.96 48.71 -15.57
CA GLN A 635 6.90 48.44 -17.00
C GLN A 635 6.35 49.66 -17.73
N GLU A 636 7.06 50.13 -18.75
CA GLU A 636 6.63 51.24 -19.60
C GLU A 636 6.91 50.87 -21.05
N ASN A 637 5.92 51.06 -21.93
CA ASN A 637 6.00 50.74 -23.36
C ASN A 637 6.44 49.28 -23.64
N GLY A 638 6.00 48.32 -22.81
CA GLY A 638 6.35 46.91 -22.97
C GLY A 638 7.76 46.52 -22.53
N HIS A 639 8.53 47.46 -21.96
CA HIS A 639 9.87 47.21 -21.44
C HIS A 639 9.88 47.27 -19.91
N PHE A 640 10.40 46.20 -19.30
CA PHE A 640 10.64 46.18 -17.85
C PHE A 640 11.90 46.97 -17.51
N PHE A 641 11.82 47.74 -16.43
CA PHE A 641 12.97 48.46 -15.90
C PHE A 641 12.99 48.44 -14.38
N ILE A 642 14.20 48.62 -13.83
CA ILE A 642 14.43 48.86 -12.41
C ILE A 642 15.05 50.23 -12.27
N THR A 643 14.52 51.04 -11.36
CA THR A 643 15.17 52.30 -10.96
C THR A 643 15.84 52.16 -9.61
N MET A 644 17.00 52.78 -9.48
CA MET A 644 17.85 52.71 -8.29
C MET A 644 18.58 54.04 -8.06
N GLU A 645 19.21 54.18 -6.90
CA GLU A 645 20.06 55.33 -6.62
C GLU A 645 21.17 55.47 -7.68
N LEU A 646 21.36 56.69 -8.20
CA LEU A 646 22.47 56.97 -9.11
C LEU A 646 23.77 57.07 -8.29
N LEU A 647 24.68 56.11 -8.49
CA LEU A 647 25.97 56.10 -7.82
C LEU A 647 27.04 56.84 -8.64
N GLU A 648 27.83 57.67 -7.96
CA GLU A 648 29.02 58.29 -8.56
C GLU A 648 30.28 57.55 -8.15
N GLY A 649 30.99 56.92 -9.09
CA GLY A 649 32.17 56.12 -8.81
C GLY A 649 32.47 55.09 -9.89
N LEU A 650 33.06 53.95 -9.53
CA LEU A 650 33.41 52.88 -10.47
C LEU A 650 33.18 51.49 -9.86
N PRO A 651 32.80 50.49 -10.68
CA PRO A 651 32.78 49.09 -10.26
C PRO A 651 34.21 48.57 -10.03
N LEU A 652 34.35 47.62 -9.09
CA LEU A 652 35.64 47.08 -8.67
C LEU A 652 36.40 46.42 -9.82
N ASN A 653 35.72 45.77 -10.76
CA ASN A 653 36.37 45.17 -11.93
C ASN A 653 37.11 46.20 -12.79
N THR A 654 36.56 47.41 -12.97
CA THR A 654 37.19 48.51 -13.70
C THR A 654 38.40 49.03 -12.94
N ILE A 655 38.26 49.20 -11.62
CA ILE A 655 39.39 49.62 -10.76
C ILE A 655 40.49 48.55 -10.78
N LEU A 656 40.14 47.27 -10.72
CA LEU A 656 41.07 46.16 -10.75
C LEU A 656 41.81 46.10 -12.09
N LYS A 657 41.11 46.24 -13.22
CA LYS A 657 41.73 46.33 -14.55
C LYS A 657 42.74 47.49 -14.66
N GLN A 658 42.47 48.62 -13.99
CA GLN A 658 43.36 49.78 -13.99
C GLN A 658 44.56 49.63 -13.05
N ARG A 659 44.37 49.00 -11.89
CA ARG A 659 45.40 48.88 -10.83
C ARG A 659 46.16 47.56 -10.84
N GLY A 660 45.67 46.55 -11.54
CA GLY A 660 46.14 45.17 -11.49
C GLY A 660 45.64 44.42 -10.25
N ARG A 661 45.92 44.92 -9.04
CA ARG A 661 45.50 44.31 -7.77
C ARG A 661 45.34 45.33 -6.64
N PHE A 662 44.65 44.94 -5.57
CA PHE A 662 44.52 45.68 -4.33
C PHE A 662 45.54 45.22 -3.29
N GLY A 663 45.98 46.14 -2.43
CA GLY A 663 46.83 45.80 -1.29
C GLY A 663 46.04 45.03 -0.22
N PRO A 664 46.67 44.16 0.59
CA PRO A 664 45.97 43.31 1.57
C PRO A 664 45.04 44.08 2.51
N ARG A 665 45.47 45.27 2.97
CA ARG A 665 44.66 46.12 3.86
C ARG A 665 43.42 46.67 3.15
N ASP A 666 43.53 47.05 1.89
CA ASP A 666 42.40 47.57 1.12
C ASP A 666 41.44 46.43 0.77
N THR A 667 41.95 45.26 0.37
CA THR A 667 41.14 44.05 0.19
C THR A 667 40.33 43.73 1.45
N ALA A 668 40.97 43.76 2.63
CA ALA A 668 40.28 43.51 3.88
C ALA A 668 39.21 44.56 4.20
N ARG A 669 39.50 45.85 3.98
CA ARG A 669 38.51 46.94 4.16
C ARG A 669 37.31 46.81 3.25
N LEU A 670 37.51 46.44 1.99
CA LEU A 670 36.42 46.17 1.05
C LEU A 670 35.62 44.95 1.49
N GLY A 671 36.31 43.87 1.88
CA GLY A 671 35.67 42.67 2.41
C GLY A 671 34.79 42.94 3.62
N VAL A 672 35.19 43.81 4.55
CA VAL A 672 34.35 44.24 5.69
C VAL A 672 33.04 44.87 5.21
N GLN A 673 33.11 45.81 4.26
CA GLN A 673 31.92 46.48 3.72
C GLN A 673 31.01 45.52 2.95
N ILE A 674 31.59 44.59 2.17
CA ILE A 674 30.82 43.55 1.47
C ILE A 674 30.11 42.65 2.49
N CYS A 675 30.81 42.20 3.53
CA CYS A 675 30.24 41.37 4.59
C CYS A 675 29.10 42.08 5.33
N ALA A 676 29.19 43.39 5.56
CA ALA A 676 28.12 44.16 6.20
C ALA A 676 26.85 44.15 5.34
N GLY A 677 26.98 44.37 4.02
CA GLY A 677 25.85 44.29 3.09
C GLY A 677 25.26 42.87 2.99
N LEU A 678 26.11 41.85 2.84
CA LEU A 678 25.66 40.46 2.78
C LEU A 678 24.96 40.01 4.06
N GLN A 679 25.50 40.35 5.23
CA GLN A 679 24.89 40.01 6.51
C GLN A 679 23.49 40.62 6.64
N PHE A 680 23.31 41.86 6.21
CA PHE A 680 22.00 42.53 6.22
C PHE A 680 21.00 41.83 5.31
N ALA A 681 21.40 41.47 4.08
CA ALA A 681 20.54 40.76 3.14
C ALA A 681 20.18 39.34 3.63
N HIS A 682 21.17 38.59 4.12
CA HIS A 682 20.97 37.24 4.66
C HIS A 682 20.04 37.24 5.86
N GLY A 683 20.10 38.28 6.71
CA GLY A 683 19.18 38.47 7.84
C GLY A 683 17.71 38.69 7.41
N GLN A 684 17.47 39.05 6.15
CA GLN A 684 16.13 39.17 5.55
C GLN A 684 15.76 37.97 4.68
N GLY A 685 16.56 36.89 4.70
CA GLY A 685 16.34 35.70 3.88
C GLY A 685 16.69 35.87 2.40
N ILE A 686 17.39 36.94 2.02
CA ILE A 686 17.76 37.24 0.63
C ILE A 686 19.21 36.79 0.41
N VAL A 687 19.43 35.95 -0.61
CA VAL A 687 20.76 35.48 -1.05
C VAL A 687 21.09 36.12 -2.41
N HIS A 688 22.28 36.71 -2.55
CA HIS A 688 22.65 37.49 -3.73
C HIS A 688 22.90 36.61 -4.98
N ARG A 689 23.60 35.49 -4.82
CA ARG A 689 23.93 34.46 -5.83
C ARG A 689 24.88 34.86 -6.96
N ASP A 690 25.13 36.15 -7.16
CA ASP A 690 26.05 36.67 -8.20
C ASP A 690 27.07 37.68 -7.66
N ILE A 691 27.75 37.36 -6.55
CA ILE A 691 28.81 38.22 -5.99
C ILE A 691 30.07 38.11 -6.87
N LYS A 692 30.47 39.24 -7.44
CA LYS A 692 31.68 39.39 -8.28
C LYS A 692 32.14 40.83 -8.34
N THR A 693 33.37 41.08 -8.77
CA THR A 693 33.94 42.43 -8.86
C THR A 693 33.16 43.38 -9.78
N ALA A 694 32.37 42.87 -10.73
CA ALA A 694 31.51 43.68 -11.58
C ALA A 694 30.24 44.19 -10.88
N ASN A 695 29.76 43.50 -9.84
CA ASN A 695 28.55 43.85 -9.08
C ASN A 695 28.86 44.58 -7.77
N LEU A 696 30.12 44.98 -7.58
CA LEU A 696 30.58 45.73 -6.41
C LEU A 696 31.07 47.09 -6.86
N PHE A 697 30.44 48.16 -6.37
CA PHE A 697 30.70 49.53 -6.79
C PHE A 697 31.31 50.34 -5.66
N ILE A 698 32.40 51.06 -5.93
CA ILE A 698 32.97 52.03 -4.99
C ILE A 698 32.53 53.42 -5.40
N THR A 699 31.88 54.14 -4.47
CA THR A 699 31.56 55.56 -4.67
C THR A 699 32.79 56.44 -4.50
N LYS A 700 32.71 57.71 -4.96
CA LYS A 700 33.76 58.71 -4.75
C LYS A 700 34.08 58.93 -3.27
N GLU A 701 33.11 58.73 -2.39
CA GLU A 701 33.22 58.79 -0.92
C GLU A 701 33.85 57.53 -0.31
N ARG A 702 34.29 56.58 -1.15
CA ARG A 702 34.90 55.29 -0.76
C ARG A 702 33.97 54.34 0.01
N VAL A 703 32.67 54.49 -0.20
CA VAL A 703 31.67 53.53 0.28
C VAL A 703 31.47 52.47 -0.79
N LEU A 704 31.53 51.20 -0.39
CA LEU A 704 31.22 50.08 -1.27
C LEU A 704 29.72 49.82 -1.26
N LYS A 705 29.13 49.67 -2.45
CA LYS A 705 27.73 49.35 -2.71
C LYS A 705 27.65 48.03 -3.49
N ILE A 706 26.90 47.07 -2.97
CA ILE A 706 26.56 45.83 -3.67
C ILE A 706 25.37 46.11 -4.60
N MET A 707 25.50 45.73 -5.88
CA MET A 707 24.51 45.94 -6.93
C MET A 707 23.89 44.62 -7.40
N ASP A 708 22.74 44.68 -8.08
CA ASP A 708 22.15 43.55 -8.82
C ASP A 708 21.73 42.32 -7.96
N PHE A 709 21.22 42.55 -6.75
CA PHE A 709 20.59 41.50 -5.94
C PHE A 709 19.48 40.77 -6.70
N GLY A 710 19.52 39.44 -6.71
CA GLY A 710 18.42 38.60 -7.19
C GLY A 710 18.26 38.54 -8.72
N LEU A 711 19.00 39.35 -9.49
CA LEU A 711 18.78 39.45 -10.95
C LEU A 711 19.31 38.27 -11.76
N ALA A 712 20.17 37.43 -11.18
CA ALA A 712 20.76 36.29 -11.89
C ALA A 712 19.75 35.19 -12.22
N LYS A 713 18.82 34.88 -11.29
CA LYS A 713 17.77 33.86 -11.51
C LYS A 713 16.83 34.23 -12.64
N ILE A 714 16.54 35.52 -12.78
CA ILE A 714 15.70 36.07 -13.84
C ILE A 714 16.35 35.79 -15.19
N LEU A 715 17.66 36.02 -15.32
CA LEU A 715 18.40 35.80 -16.56
C LEU A 715 18.56 34.30 -16.90
N GLU A 716 18.65 33.43 -15.90
CA GLU A 716 18.60 31.97 -16.11
C GLU A 716 17.22 31.53 -16.61
N ALA A 717 16.13 32.08 -16.05
CA ALA A 717 14.76 31.76 -16.46
C ALA A 717 14.39 32.30 -17.84
N VAL A 718 15.06 33.37 -18.31
CA VAL A 718 14.90 33.98 -19.65
C VAL A 718 15.72 33.24 -20.73
N ARG A 719 16.52 32.23 -20.39
CA ARG A 719 17.30 31.45 -21.37
C ARG A 719 16.59 30.14 -21.73
N ASP A 720 16.50 29.85 -23.02
CA ASP A 720 16.03 28.56 -23.52
C ASP A 720 16.83 27.40 -22.92
N LYS A 721 16.13 26.32 -22.49
CA LYS A 721 16.67 25.08 -21.90
C LYS A 721 17.72 24.33 -22.77
N GLY A 722 18.14 24.89 -23.91
CA GLY A 722 19.14 24.34 -24.84
C GLY A 722 20.46 25.11 -24.92
N ALA A 723 20.62 26.25 -24.24
CA ALA A 723 21.89 26.95 -24.18
C ALA A 723 22.65 26.56 -22.90
N THR A 724 23.57 25.58 -23.01
CA THR A 724 24.50 25.14 -21.95
C THR A 724 25.58 26.21 -21.64
N LEU A 725 25.19 27.48 -21.58
CA LEU A 725 25.99 28.53 -20.97
C LEU A 725 25.18 29.12 -19.82
N ILE A 726 25.58 28.73 -18.61
CA ILE A 726 25.31 29.42 -17.36
C ILE A 726 25.45 30.93 -17.57
N ALA A 727 24.48 31.71 -17.09
CA ALA A 727 24.46 33.16 -17.25
C ALA A 727 25.62 33.80 -16.45
N GLY A 728 26.70 34.10 -17.16
CA GLY A 728 27.98 34.52 -16.58
C GLY A 728 28.96 33.37 -16.65
N THR A 729 30.16 33.64 -17.14
CA THR A 729 31.22 32.63 -17.12
C THR A 729 31.37 32.16 -15.67
N PRO A 730 31.36 30.84 -15.39
CA PRO A 730 31.19 30.24 -14.04
C PRO A 730 32.30 30.56 -13.03
N TYR A 731 33.15 31.56 -13.28
CA TYR A 731 34.35 31.92 -12.53
C TYR A 731 34.13 32.27 -11.05
N TYR A 732 32.91 32.62 -10.63
CA TYR A 732 32.57 32.93 -9.24
C TYR A 732 31.53 31.97 -8.66
N MET A 733 31.12 30.97 -9.42
CA MET A 733 30.02 30.09 -9.07
C MET A 733 30.42 29.15 -7.93
N ALA A 734 29.54 29.03 -6.92
CA ALA A 734 29.77 28.08 -5.84
C ALA A 734 29.57 26.62 -6.31
N PRO A 735 30.24 25.62 -5.69
CA PRO A 735 30.10 24.21 -6.02
C PRO A 735 28.64 23.72 -6.05
N GLU A 736 27.84 24.16 -5.09
CA GLU A 736 26.42 23.83 -4.97
C GLU A 736 25.57 24.45 -6.09
N GLN A 737 25.90 25.66 -6.54
CA GLN A 737 25.25 26.30 -7.70
C GLN A 737 25.59 25.54 -8.98
N ALA A 738 26.87 25.17 -9.17
CA ALA A 738 27.31 24.40 -10.32
C ALA A 738 26.70 22.97 -10.34
N ALA A 739 26.23 22.49 -9.20
CA ALA A 739 25.53 21.21 -9.03
C ALA A 739 23.99 21.32 -9.05
N GLY A 740 23.43 22.53 -9.18
CA GLY A 740 21.98 22.76 -9.14
C GLY A 740 21.33 22.49 -7.77
N LYS A 741 22.11 22.49 -6.68
CA LYS A 741 21.63 22.29 -5.31
C LYS A 741 21.09 23.60 -4.72
N VAL A 742 20.32 23.51 -3.63
CA VAL A 742 19.77 24.67 -2.92
C VAL A 742 20.91 25.57 -2.41
N ALA A 743 20.88 26.84 -2.80
CA ALA A 743 21.86 27.85 -2.41
C ALA A 743 21.36 28.67 -1.22
N ASP A 744 22.14 28.72 -0.13
CA ASP A 744 21.93 29.56 1.06
C ASP A 744 22.95 30.71 1.14
N GLY A 745 23.01 31.43 2.27
CA GLY A 745 23.95 32.54 2.44
C GLY A 745 25.43 32.15 2.28
N ARG A 746 25.79 30.87 2.47
CA ARG A 746 27.17 30.36 2.33
C ARG A 746 27.60 30.25 0.87
N THR A 747 26.65 30.27 -0.07
CA THR A 747 26.92 30.42 -1.51
C THR A 747 27.56 31.78 -1.80
N ASP A 748 27.02 32.87 -1.22
CA ASP A 748 27.60 34.22 -1.38
C ASP A 748 28.99 34.31 -0.72
N LEU A 749 29.22 33.57 0.36
CA LEU A 749 30.53 33.52 1.03
C LEU A 749 31.60 32.85 0.16
N TYR A 750 31.24 31.81 -0.60
CA TYR A 750 32.15 31.21 -1.57
C TYR A 750 32.53 32.21 -2.67
N ALA A 751 31.53 32.86 -3.26
CA ALA A 751 31.73 33.88 -4.29
C ALA A 751 32.51 35.10 -3.77
N LEU A 752 32.34 35.45 -2.48
CA LEU A 752 33.17 36.43 -1.78
C LEU A 752 34.63 35.94 -1.69
N GLY A 753 34.87 34.66 -1.37
CA GLY A 753 36.22 34.08 -1.37
C GLY A 753 36.92 34.25 -2.71
N VAL A 754 36.23 33.90 -3.81
CA VAL A 754 36.72 34.14 -5.18
C VAL A 754 36.99 35.62 -5.45
N THR A 755 36.06 36.49 -5.05
CA THR A 755 36.20 37.94 -5.23
C THR A 755 37.42 38.50 -4.48
N LEU A 756 37.63 38.09 -3.22
CA LEU A 756 38.78 38.51 -2.43
C LEU A 756 40.10 37.96 -2.99
N PHE A 757 40.09 36.73 -3.53
CA PHE A 757 41.22 36.18 -4.26
C PHE A 757 41.58 37.06 -5.47
N GLU A 758 40.59 37.39 -6.30
CA GLU A 758 40.77 38.19 -7.51
C GLU A 758 41.27 39.60 -7.18
N LEU A 759 40.69 40.27 -6.17
CA LEU A 759 41.16 41.58 -5.71
C LEU A 759 42.62 41.52 -5.23
N SER A 760 43.03 40.40 -4.64
CA SER A 760 44.37 40.24 -4.04
C SER A 760 45.46 39.93 -5.06
N THR A 761 45.13 39.11 -6.05
CA THR A 761 46.10 38.55 -7.00
C THR A 761 46.01 39.22 -8.38
N GLY A 762 44.89 39.89 -8.68
CA GLY A 762 44.56 40.40 -10.01
C GLY A 762 44.14 39.32 -11.00
N ARG A 763 43.95 38.09 -10.54
CA ARG A 763 43.62 36.92 -11.38
C ARG A 763 42.49 36.12 -10.73
N LEU A 764 41.69 35.47 -11.55
CA LEU A 764 40.71 34.49 -11.07
C LEU A 764 41.41 33.23 -10.57
N PRO A 765 40.87 32.53 -9.56
CA PRO A 765 41.45 31.27 -9.08
C PRO A 765 41.38 30.16 -10.13
N PHE A 766 40.33 30.18 -10.96
CA PHE A 766 40.08 29.22 -12.03
C PHE A 766 39.70 30.01 -13.29
N SER A 767 40.50 29.90 -14.35
CA SER A 767 40.32 30.68 -15.59
C SER A 767 40.50 29.88 -16.88
N GLU A 768 40.93 28.63 -16.80
CA GLU A 768 41.17 27.75 -17.95
C GLU A 768 40.59 26.35 -17.70
N GLY A 769 40.10 25.66 -18.74
CA GLY A 769 39.50 24.33 -18.64
C GLY A 769 38.01 24.36 -18.29
N ASP A 770 37.49 23.24 -17.74
CA ASP A 770 36.13 23.18 -17.22
C ASP A 770 36.05 23.87 -15.85
N ILE A 771 35.74 25.16 -15.88
CA ILE A 771 35.67 26.02 -14.71
C ILE A 771 34.63 25.52 -13.69
N ALA A 772 33.49 25.01 -14.15
CA ALA A 772 32.45 24.52 -13.25
C ALA A 772 32.91 23.26 -12.52
N ASP A 773 33.63 22.37 -13.21
CA ASP A 773 34.27 21.20 -12.59
C ASP A 773 35.38 21.60 -11.61
N GLN A 774 36.21 22.59 -11.95
CA GLN A 774 37.25 23.10 -11.05
C GLN A 774 36.68 23.69 -9.77
N HIS A 775 35.57 24.45 -9.86
CA HIS A 775 34.89 24.94 -8.67
C HIS A 775 34.41 23.79 -7.79
N LYS A 776 33.94 22.67 -8.35
CA LYS A 776 33.49 21.48 -7.60
C LYS A 776 34.65 20.70 -6.97
N HIS A 777 35.73 20.47 -7.70
CA HIS A 777 36.72 19.44 -7.35
C HIS A 777 38.15 19.95 -7.14
N ALA A 778 38.58 20.99 -7.86
CA ALA A 778 39.97 21.44 -7.81
C ALA A 778 40.25 22.25 -6.52
N PRO A 779 41.36 22.02 -5.80
CA PRO A 779 41.71 22.82 -4.63
C PRO A 779 41.89 24.30 -5.02
N ALA A 780 41.45 25.21 -4.16
CA ALA A 780 41.63 26.64 -4.38
C ALA A 780 43.13 27.00 -4.35
N PRO A 781 43.66 27.74 -5.34
CA PRO A 781 45.04 28.19 -5.31
C PRO A 781 45.28 29.13 -4.12
N ASP A 782 46.46 29.05 -3.52
CA ASP A 782 46.83 29.92 -2.39
C ASP A 782 47.32 31.28 -2.90
N PRO A 783 46.71 32.42 -2.51
CA PRO A 783 47.15 33.76 -2.91
C PRO A 783 48.66 34.02 -2.71
N ARG A 784 49.27 33.41 -1.68
CA ARG A 784 50.69 33.55 -1.34
C ARG A 784 51.62 33.00 -2.41
N THR A 785 51.13 32.07 -3.24
CA THR A 785 51.88 31.51 -4.38
C THR A 785 51.96 32.46 -5.57
N ILE A 786 51.06 33.44 -5.63
CA ILE A 786 50.97 34.41 -6.73
C ILE A 786 51.54 35.77 -6.29
N VAL A 787 51.29 36.13 -5.03
CA VAL A 787 51.75 37.38 -4.44
C VAL A 787 52.71 37.06 -3.29
N GLU A 788 53.99 37.28 -3.54
CA GLU A 788 55.03 37.14 -2.52
C GLU A 788 54.76 38.08 -1.33
N GLY A 789 54.90 37.56 -0.11
CA GLY A 789 54.67 38.31 1.12
C GLY A 789 53.19 38.61 1.44
N TYR A 790 52.23 37.98 0.76
CA TYR A 790 50.81 38.17 1.09
C TYR A 790 50.48 37.67 2.51
N PRO A 791 49.75 38.42 3.35
CA PRO A 791 49.52 38.06 4.75
C PRO A 791 48.81 36.71 4.93
N ALA A 792 49.43 35.80 5.68
CA ALA A 792 48.88 34.47 5.96
C ALA A 792 47.43 34.48 6.49
N PRO A 793 47.05 35.35 7.46
CA PRO A 793 45.68 35.35 7.98
C PRO A 793 44.61 35.64 6.92
N LEU A 794 44.93 36.49 5.94
CA LEU A 794 43.99 36.85 4.87
C LEU A 794 43.94 35.76 3.80
N ALA A 795 45.08 35.15 3.45
CA ALA A 795 45.13 34.00 2.54
C ALA A 795 44.33 32.81 3.08
N GLU A 796 44.52 32.47 4.37
CA GLU A 796 43.79 31.39 5.04
C GLU A 796 42.28 31.63 5.05
N LEU A 797 41.84 32.88 5.28
CA LEU A 797 40.43 33.22 5.22
C LEU A 797 39.85 33.09 3.80
N ILE A 798 40.59 33.52 2.77
CA ILE A 798 40.19 33.34 1.36
C ILE A 798 40.01 31.85 1.04
N LEU A 799 40.96 31.00 1.44
CA LEU A 799 40.88 29.56 1.23
C LEU A 799 39.71 28.92 1.99
N HIS A 800 39.47 29.34 3.24
CA HIS A 800 38.35 28.85 4.06
C HIS A 800 36.98 29.24 3.48
N LEU A 801 36.84 30.44 2.89
CA LEU A 801 35.64 30.84 2.16
C LEU A 801 35.40 29.96 0.92
N MET A 802 36.48 29.51 0.28
CA MET A 802 36.44 28.69 -0.94
C MET A 802 36.43 27.17 -0.65
N ALA A 803 36.11 26.75 0.57
CA ALA A 803 35.90 25.34 0.91
C ALA A 803 34.77 24.74 0.05
N LYS A 804 34.91 23.47 -0.35
CA LYS A 804 34.01 22.85 -1.32
C LYS A 804 32.66 22.52 -0.70
N SER A 805 32.66 21.93 0.49
CA SER A 805 31.46 21.77 1.29
C SER A 805 31.02 23.13 1.89
N PRO A 806 29.74 23.52 1.77
CA PRO A 806 29.22 24.72 2.43
C PRO A 806 29.37 24.68 3.96
N GLU A 807 29.30 23.52 4.58
CA GLU A 807 29.41 23.31 6.04
C GLU A 807 30.81 23.59 6.57
N GLU A 808 31.83 23.47 5.71
CA GLU A 808 33.23 23.78 6.03
C GLU A 808 33.55 25.28 5.90
N ARG A 809 32.61 26.10 5.43
CA ARG A 809 32.78 27.56 5.30
C ARG A 809 32.40 28.28 6.60
N PRO A 810 32.84 29.52 6.81
CA PRO A 810 32.31 30.36 7.88
C PRO A 810 30.77 30.41 7.87
N GLU A 811 30.17 30.33 9.05
CA GLU A 811 28.71 30.20 9.19
C GLU A 811 27.93 31.43 8.67
N SER A 812 28.51 32.63 8.77
CA SER A 812 27.85 33.88 8.38
C SER A 812 28.82 34.96 7.91
N ALA A 813 28.31 35.91 7.13
CA ALA A 813 29.05 37.09 6.69
C ALA A 813 29.53 37.94 7.87
N ALA A 814 28.79 37.99 8.99
CA ALA A 814 29.22 38.67 10.21
C ALA A 814 30.56 38.13 10.76
N ILE A 815 30.74 36.81 10.82
CA ILE A 815 31.98 36.18 11.30
C ILE A 815 33.15 36.55 10.39
N VAL A 816 32.93 36.52 9.08
CA VAL A 816 33.94 36.87 8.08
C VAL A 816 34.33 38.34 8.21
N GLY A 817 33.34 39.24 8.32
CA GLY A 817 33.55 40.68 8.51
C GLY A 817 34.36 40.99 9.77
N GLN A 818 34.08 40.32 10.89
CA GLN A 818 34.86 40.48 12.13
C GLN A 818 36.31 40.03 11.97
N ARG A 819 36.55 38.90 11.28
CA ARG A 819 37.92 38.42 11.00
C ARG A 819 38.69 39.42 10.13
N LEU A 820 38.06 39.95 9.08
CA LEU A 820 38.65 40.96 8.20
C LEU A 820 38.92 42.28 8.93
N ALA A 821 38.01 42.73 9.78
CA ALA A 821 38.16 43.98 10.54
C ALA A 821 39.42 43.96 11.41
N ARG A 822 39.69 42.84 12.11
CA ARG A 822 40.91 42.65 12.90
C ARG A 822 42.20 42.81 12.09
N MET A 823 42.17 42.47 10.80
CA MET A 823 43.33 42.60 9.89
C MET A 823 43.55 44.04 9.42
N THR A 824 42.54 44.92 9.53
CA THR A 824 42.62 46.32 9.09
C THR A 824 43.14 47.29 10.16
N GLY A 825 43.22 46.82 11.42
CA GLY A 825 43.57 47.62 12.60
C GLY A 825 42.49 48.63 12.99
N SER A 826 41.23 48.31 12.69
CA SER A 826 40.05 49.15 12.99
C SER A 826 39.25 48.56 14.14
#